data_AF-A0A1F0BJP1-F1
#
_entry.id   AF-A0A1F0BJP1-F1
#
_cell.length_a   1.000
_cell.length_b   1.000
_cell.length_c   1.000
_cell.angle_alpha   90.00
_cell.angle_beta   90.00
_cell.angle_gamma   90.00
#
_symmetry.space_group_name_H-M   'P 1'
#
loop_
_entity.id
_entity.type
_entity.pdbx_description
1 polymer ?
#
loop_
_entity_poly.entity_id
_entity_poly.type
_entity_poly.pdbx_seq_one_letter_code
_entity_poly.pdbx_strand_id
1 'polypeptide(L)'
;MHNHFSNEVDGQLKFYQDYLPLVDNTLKIDDILTDYTDGIVNGNLIEFKVVINDINTVLFQAIKYLSARRIKGKEIPKNILLVSLTNEKIYVFDSQDYLTHIEKVYFGGASVKTSGFSSGNPLAVLEYGQNQLDEDRLIKLLRSKQYTKINIDENCIVGWAERFYRENKGAKKSDFIGDHTGKVKIIGEIRKPEKLKEFINPYIGETNAQFHYLMDKLNDTLQKKNLGAFYTPEPYVQKSLELVRQAIKRVPEGNDYIILDRCAGTGNLEKLMSDEELSHCVLSTVEYYEYKVLLELLGDKVRNIIPPTEKEDTFNMGLVRGADALSEEYINNEIIQNYINDPKLTIILYENPPYAETTSIEHQKAGSGKSSSAWKKSFLVNEMKKEVRGPATNDLGNIFIWSAFKYYLRQPTDSYIVYSPVKYWKAQHLVNQKFLGGFAFNRKHFHTNIDAMIMCALWSNEEFFQECLALEAYNIDKQGRIIREDNLNIEKTYSKYSECYYDKRNDSNDRFDGIHTGLNGLEPEGQKLRIKPRYNKNIIGYLVADSVGFDNPDAKSSLLIAGRYNGNGFFLRSDNFLEKLPMFAASRYITYNRHWTQRANIMKSADGAERFNKAVSSNKIEQDLLKILLFTTLETQNHMRSLYGSDGRFYRNELSLDNSNGDTLATVNLAKLKQGSKETDLFEQWGKVLTEAKKTKNYNSKLTYSVYQIIDELNTSEKDENDKTIYNYPELNGHLNTLKTKVKEYYNSEIVPFLFEYEFLK
;
A
#
# COMPACT_ATOMS: atom_id res chain seq x y z
N MET A 1 43.08 13.50 31.74
CA MET A 1 43.14 13.79 30.29
C MET A 1 41.71 14.07 29.87
N HIS A 2 41.40 15.25 29.35
CA HIS A 2 40.04 15.51 28.83
C HIS A 2 39.74 14.52 27.71
N ASN A 3 38.61 13.82 27.79
CA ASN A 3 38.14 12.92 26.75
C ASN A 3 37.77 13.74 25.51
N HIS A 4 38.74 13.98 24.64
CA HIS A 4 38.52 14.68 23.39
C HIS A 4 37.96 13.68 22.37
N PHE A 5 36.64 13.66 22.20
CA PHE A 5 36.00 12.85 21.17
C PHE A 5 36.17 13.51 19.80
N SER A 6 36.56 12.73 18.79
CA SER A 6 36.75 13.19 17.40
C SER A 6 35.45 13.18 16.59
N ASN A 7 34.45 12.43 17.05
CA ASN A 7 33.09 12.40 16.51
C ASN A 7 32.06 12.16 17.64
N GLU A 8 30.79 12.44 17.35
CA GLU A 8 29.67 12.37 18.32
C GLU A 8 29.33 10.93 18.74
N VAL A 9 29.46 9.98 17.80
CA VAL A 9 29.11 8.56 17.99
C VAL A 9 29.97 7.91 19.07
N ASP A 10 31.29 8.13 19.01
CA ASP A 10 32.22 7.55 19.99
C ASP A 10 31.92 8.05 21.42
N GLY A 11 31.57 9.34 21.55
CA GLY A 11 31.23 9.93 22.85
C GLY A 11 29.88 9.47 23.39
N GLN A 12 28.88 9.32 22.51
CA GLN A 12 27.58 8.75 22.83
C GLN A 12 27.72 7.29 23.32
N LEU A 13 28.45 6.45 22.59
CA LEU A 13 28.68 5.05 22.98
C LEU A 13 29.38 4.95 24.33
N LYS A 14 30.41 5.78 24.57
CA LYS A 14 31.10 5.84 25.86
C LYS A 14 30.17 6.23 26.99
N PHE A 15 29.35 7.27 26.79
CA PHE A 15 28.36 7.70 27.78
C PHE A 15 27.42 6.54 28.16
N TYR A 16 26.90 5.81 27.17
CA TYR A 16 25.99 4.70 27.43
C TYR A 16 26.67 3.52 28.11
N GLN A 17 27.93 3.20 27.76
CA GLN A 17 28.71 2.16 28.45
C GLN A 17 28.91 2.48 29.93
N ASP A 18 29.11 3.76 30.27
CA ASP A 18 29.36 4.17 31.65
C ASP A 18 28.08 4.22 32.48
N TYR A 19 26.99 4.77 31.93
CA TYR A 19 25.79 5.07 32.71
C TYR A 19 24.67 4.02 32.58
N LEU A 20 24.48 3.34 31.44
CA LEU A 20 23.38 2.36 31.31
C LEU A 20 23.44 1.21 32.33
N PRO A 21 24.61 0.60 32.63
CA PRO A 21 24.68 -0.47 33.63
C PRO A 21 24.24 -0.03 35.03
N LEU A 22 24.32 1.27 35.31
CA LEU A 22 23.88 1.88 36.57
C LEU A 22 22.39 2.28 36.55
N VAL A 23 21.78 2.36 35.37
CA VAL A 23 20.38 2.79 35.19
C VAL A 23 19.45 1.57 35.06
N ASP A 24 19.71 0.72 34.07
CA ASP A 24 18.95 -0.49 33.79
C ASP A 24 19.83 -1.44 32.95
N ASN A 25 20.32 -2.51 33.58
CA ASN A 25 21.23 -3.47 32.94
C ASN A 25 20.55 -4.38 31.90
N THR A 26 19.24 -4.26 31.72
CA THR A 26 18.48 -4.98 30.68
C THR A 26 18.40 -4.21 29.37
N LEU A 27 18.63 -2.89 29.38
CA LEU A 27 18.62 -2.04 28.18
C LEU A 27 19.89 -2.23 27.37
N LYS A 28 19.73 -2.49 26.06
CA LYS A 28 20.83 -2.44 25.09
C LYS A 28 20.83 -1.10 24.36
N ILE A 29 21.97 -0.75 23.76
CA ILE A 29 22.12 0.48 22.97
C ILE A 29 21.10 0.50 21.81
N ASP A 30 20.86 -0.65 21.17
CA ASP A 30 19.86 -0.76 20.10
C ASP A 30 18.42 -0.49 20.58
N ASP A 31 18.12 -0.73 21.86
CA ASP A 31 16.79 -0.50 22.43
C ASP A 31 16.51 1.00 22.66
N ILE A 32 17.57 1.80 22.83
CA ILE A 32 17.47 3.23 23.16
C ILE A 32 17.56 4.11 21.92
N LEU A 33 18.31 3.71 20.89
CA LEU A 33 18.50 4.45 19.63
C LEU A 33 17.31 4.22 18.70
N THR A 34 16.23 4.96 18.92
CA THR A 34 14.98 4.82 18.15
C THR A 34 14.49 6.14 17.58
N ASP A 35 13.68 6.07 16.52
CA ASP A 35 13.04 7.24 15.87
C ASP A 35 14.01 8.35 15.41
N TYR A 36 15.25 7.99 15.04
CA TYR A 36 16.31 8.94 14.67
C TYR A 36 16.73 9.89 15.80
N THR A 37 16.44 9.54 17.05
CA THR A 37 16.92 10.26 18.23
C THR A 37 18.26 9.70 18.69
N ASP A 38 19.06 10.51 19.37
CA ASP A 38 20.34 10.04 19.93
C ASP A 38 20.14 9.19 21.20
N GLY A 39 18.91 9.07 21.70
CA GLY A 39 18.50 8.00 22.60
C GLY A 39 17.33 8.35 23.50
N ILE A 40 16.52 7.34 23.79
CA ILE A 40 15.44 7.40 24.77
C ILE A 40 15.74 6.41 25.88
N VAL A 41 15.97 6.89 27.09
CA VAL A 41 16.21 6.06 28.27
C VAL A 41 15.11 6.33 29.29
N ASN A 42 14.18 5.38 29.44
CA ASN A 42 13.02 5.53 30.30
C ASN A 42 12.25 6.84 29.98
N GLY A 43 12.06 7.71 30.96
CA GLY A 43 11.42 9.02 30.83
C GLY A 43 12.34 10.15 30.38
N ASN A 44 13.46 9.85 29.69
CA ASN A 44 14.48 10.82 29.29
C ASN A 44 14.79 10.73 27.79
N LEU A 45 14.68 11.86 27.09
CA LEU A 45 15.24 12.05 25.75
C LEU A 45 16.65 12.59 25.90
N ILE A 46 17.60 12.03 25.17
CA ILE A 46 19.00 12.41 25.19
C ILE A 46 19.40 12.85 23.78
N GLU A 47 19.98 14.03 23.65
CA GLU A 47 20.52 14.57 22.41
C GLU A 47 21.98 14.95 22.65
N PHE A 48 22.89 14.41 21.84
CA PHE A 48 24.32 14.62 21.99
C PHE A 48 24.81 15.67 21.01
N LYS A 49 25.81 16.46 21.42
CA LYS A 49 26.69 17.19 20.51
C LYS A 49 28.11 17.09 21.03
N VAL A 50 29.09 17.07 20.13
CA VAL A 50 30.52 17.14 20.53
C VAL A 50 30.74 18.35 21.46
N VAL A 51 30.24 19.52 21.03
CA VAL A 51 30.12 20.73 21.86
C VAL A 51 28.78 21.40 21.55
N ILE A 52 28.00 21.73 22.58
CA ILE A 52 26.77 22.53 22.41
C ILE A 52 27.15 24.01 22.40
N ASN A 53 27.18 24.60 21.20
CA ASN A 53 27.42 26.04 21.02
C ASN A 53 26.14 26.88 21.09
N ASP A 54 24.99 26.28 20.76
CA ASP A 54 23.67 26.93 20.80
C ASP A 54 22.64 25.97 21.40
N ILE A 55 22.33 26.20 22.67
CA ILE A 55 21.37 25.39 23.44
C ILE A 55 19.97 25.47 22.83
N ASN A 56 19.55 26.62 22.29
CA ASN A 56 18.21 26.79 21.71
C ASN A 56 18.03 25.91 20.48
N THR A 57 19.02 25.91 19.60
CA THR A 57 19.00 25.11 18.37
C THR A 57 18.90 23.61 18.68
N VAL A 58 19.71 23.13 19.63
CA VAL A 58 19.72 21.70 20.02
C VAL A 58 18.44 21.32 20.76
N LEU A 59 17.93 22.19 21.66
CA LEU A 59 16.65 21.96 22.33
C LEU A 59 15.49 21.89 21.34
N PHE A 60 15.45 22.77 20.34
CA PHE A 60 14.38 22.76 19.36
C PHE A 60 14.41 21.53 18.45
N GLN A 61 15.60 20.99 18.16
CA GLN A 61 15.75 19.69 17.53
C GLN A 61 15.14 18.58 18.40
N ALA A 62 15.43 18.55 19.70
CA ALA A 62 14.84 17.62 20.66
C ALA A 62 13.30 17.73 20.72
N ILE A 63 12.75 18.95 20.73
CA ILE A 63 11.31 19.20 20.68
C ILE A 63 10.66 18.62 19.42
N LYS A 64 11.31 18.73 18.26
CA LYS A 64 10.82 18.13 17.01
C LYS A 64 10.78 16.60 17.07
N TYR A 65 11.76 15.97 17.72
CA TYR A 65 11.72 14.53 17.97
C TYR A 65 10.53 14.14 18.86
N LEU A 66 10.27 14.89 19.94
CA LEU A 66 9.11 14.65 20.81
C LEU A 66 7.79 14.83 20.06
N SER A 67 7.67 15.85 19.20
CA SER A 67 6.50 16.04 18.33
C SER A 67 6.27 14.82 17.41
N ALA A 68 7.32 14.32 16.75
CA ALA A 68 7.21 13.12 15.92
C ALA A 68 6.80 11.87 16.71
N ARG A 69 7.30 11.72 17.95
CA ARG A 69 6.90 10.62 18.85
C ARG A 69 5.43 10.73 19.26
N ARG A 70 4.95 11.93 19.60
CA ARG A 70 3.55 12.21 19.92
C ARG A 70 2.64 11.74 18.78
N ILE A 71 2.95 12.12 17.55
CA ILE A 71 2.18 11.76 16.34
C ILE A 71 2.13 10.25 16.14
N LYS A 72 3.23 9.54 16.44
CA LYS A 72 3.34 8.07 16.38
C LYS A 72 2.65 7.35 17.55
N GLY A 73 1.98 8.06 18.47
CA GLY A 73 1.37 7.49 19.66
C GLY A 73 2.37 6.95 20.68
N LYS A 74 3.61 7.45 20.68
CA LYS A 74 4.64 7.07 21.65
C LYS A 74 4.66 8.06 22.81
N GLU A 75 5.07 7.56 23.97
CA GLU A 75 5.24 8.37 25.18
C GLU A 75 6.28 9.48 24.98
N ILE A 76 6.03 10.61 25.66
CA ILE A 76 6.88 11.80 25.66
C ILE A 76 7.68 11.80 26.95
N PRO A 77 8.99 11.51 26.90
CA PRO A 77 9.90 11.68 28.02
C PRO A 77 9.68 12.99 28.77
N LYS A 78 9.61 12.92 30.10
CA LYS A 78 9.49 14.12 30.95
C LYS A 78 10.73 14.98 30.87
N ASN A 79 11.91 14.36 30.83
CA ASN A 79 13.19 15.07 30.81
C ASN A 79 13.77 15.11 29.39
N ILE A 80 14.34 16.25 29.03
CA ILE A 80 15.18 16.44 27.84
C ILE A 80 16.59 16.75 28.33
N LEU A 81 17.54 15.90 27.97
CA LEU A 81 18.94 15.97 28.37
C LEU A 81 19.78 16.31 27.15
N LEU A 82 20.31 17.53 27.10
CA LEU A 82 21.22 17.93 26.03
C LEU A 82 22.66 17.76 26.51
N VAL A 83 23.39 16.84 25.90
CA VAL A 83 24.72 16.40 26.33
C VAL A 83 25.78 17.07 25.47
N SER A 84 26.64 17.87 26.10
CA SER A 84 27.84 18.44 25.48
C SER A 84 29.05 17.60 25.86
N LEU A 85 29.50 16.74 24.95
CA LEU A 85 30.48 15.69 25.22
C LEU A 85 31.84 16.20 25.69
N THR A 86 32.48 17.11 24.96
CA THR A 86 33.84 17.59 25.26
C THR A 86 33.91 18.38 26.57
N ASN A 87 32.84 19.11 26.89
CA ASN A 87 32.79 19.94 28.10
C ASN A 87 32.21 19.18 29.30
N GLU A 88 31.75 17.95 29.08
CA GLU A 88 31.12 17.08 30.07
C GLU A 88 29.96 17.78 30.83
N LYS A 89 29.11 18.49 30.08
CA LYS A 89 27.93 19.19 30.61
C LYS A 89 26.63 18.65 30.07
N ILE A 90 25.63 18.53 30.94
CA ILE A 90 24.25 18.20 30.56
C ILE A 90 23.33 19.35 30.94
N TYR A 91 22.58 19.83 29.97
CA TYR A 91 21.50 20.80 30.18
C TYR A 91 20.18 20.05 30.31
N VAL A 92 19.52 20.19 31.46
CA VAL A 92 18.28 19.48 31.79
C VAL A 92 17.09 20.41 31.56
N PHE A 93 16.14 19.97 30.75
CA PHE A 93 14.87 20.65 30.51
C PHE A 93 13.69 19.72 30.81
N ASP A 94 12.54 20.30 31.14
CA ASP A 94 11.27 19.59 31.30
C ASP A 94 10.42 19.77 30.03
N SER A 95 10.03 18.67 29.41
CA SER A 95 9.24 18.71 28.17
C SER A 95 7.85 19.33 28.36
N GLN A 96 7.32 19.37 29.59
CA GLN A 96 6.06 20.04 29.93
C GLN A 96 6.10 21.54 29.64
N ASP A 97 7.24 22.20 29.88
CA ASP A 97 7.42 23.63 29.64
C ASP A 97 7.37 23.96 28.13
N TYR A 98 7.59 22.95 27.29
CA TYR A 98 7.62 23.06 25.83
C TYR A 98 6.44 22.35 25.16
N LEU A 99 5.41 21.95 25.91
CA LEU A 99 4.28 21.16 25.38
C LEU A 99 3.63 21.83 24.17
N THR A 100 3.44 23.15 24.19
CA THR A 100 2.86 23.91 23.07
C THR A 100 3.70 23.87 21.78
N HIS A 101 5.00 23.61 21.90
CA HIS A 101 5.88 23.40 20.74
C HIS A 101 5.91 21.92 20.33
N ILE A 102 5.79 20.99 21.29
CA ILE A 102 5.71 19.54 21.02
C ILE A 102 4.39 19.21 20.29
N GLU A 103 3.30 19.91 20.59
CA GLU A 103 1.98 19.71 19.98
C GLU A 103 1.83 20.33 18.58
N LYS A 104 2.92 20.86 17.99
CA LYS A 104 2.95 21.34 16.60
C LYS A 104 3.49 20.26 15.66
N VAL A 105 3.06 20.31 14.39
CA VAL A 105 3.59 19.45 13.32
C VAL A 105 4.78 20.11 12.64
N TYR A 106 5.87 19.37 12.46
CA TYR A 106 7.08 19.82 11.77
C TYR A 106 7.35 18.96 10.54
N PHE A 107 7.74 19.60 9.43
CA PHE A 107 8.07 18.92 8.18
C PHE A 107 9.58 18.92 7.93
N GLY A 108 10.11 17.77 7.49
CA GLY A 108 11.55 17.57 7.23
C GLY A 108 12.30 16.97 8.43
N GLY A 109 13.62 16.80 8.29
CA GLY A 109 14.47 16.30 9.37
C GLY A 109 14.49 17.24 10.57
N ALA A 110 14.59 16.71 11.80
CA ALA A 110 14.53 17.51 13.02
C ALA A 110 15.63 18.59 13.09
N SER A 111 16.80 18.32 12.51
CA SER A 111 17.94 19.24 12.42
C SER A 111 17.76 20.39 11.41
N VAL A 112 16.71 20.38 10.59
CA VAL A 112 16.48 21.39 9.54
C VAL A 112 15.62 22.53 10.09
N LYS A 113 15.97 23.78 9.76
CA LYS A 113 15.25 25.00 10.19
C LYS A 113 15.08 25.09 11.71
N THR A 114 16.20 25.08 12.43
CA THR A 114 16.23 25.12 13.90
C THR A 114 16.56 26.51 14.48
N SER A 115 16.93 27.47 13.63
CA SER A 115 17.24 28.84 14.03
C SER A 115 15.98 29.66 14.38
N GLY A 116 16.13 30.60 15.33
CA GLY A 116 15.07 31.55 15.73
C GLY A 116 14.15 31.08 16.87
N PHE A 117 14.41 29.91 17.46
CA PHE A 117 13.74 29.45 18.68
C PHE A 117 14.42 30.06 19.92
N SER A 118 13.63 30.42 20.94
CA SER A 118 14.11 30.94 22.23
C SER A 118 13.58 30.06 23.35
N SER A 119 14.47 29.42 24.11
CA SER A 119 14.12 28.59 25.24
C SER A 119 14.01 29.39 26.54
N GLY A 120 13.41 28.77 27.57
CA GLY A 120 13.66 29.16 28.95
C GLY A 120 15.04 28.71 29.42
N ASN A 121 15.40 29.04 30.66
CA ASN A 121 16.63 28.54 31.27
C ASN A 121 16.54 27.02 31.52
N PRO A 122 17.65 26.27 31.42
CA PRO A 122 17.70 24.89 31.89
C PRO A 122 17.29 24.79 33.35
N LEU A 123 16.56 23.74 33.73
CA LEU A 123 16.22 23.45 35.12
C LEU A 123 17.45 23.11 35.95
N ALA A 124 18.46 22.52 35.30
CA ALA A 124 19.76 22.26 35.87
C ALA A 124 20.82 22.17 34.78
N VAL A 125 22.06 22.46 35.16
CA VAL A 125 23.26 22.15 34.38
C VAL A 125 24.10 21.22 35.24
N LEU A 126 24.40 20.02 34.74
CA LEU A 126 25.15 18.99 35.45
C LEU A 126 26.54 18.86 34.84
N GLU A 127 27.58 18.83 35.68
CA GLU A 127 28.97 18.59 35.26
C GLU A 127 29.31 17.10 35.47
N TYR A 128 28.82 16.26 34.54
CA TYR A 128 29.02 14.81 34.61
C TYR A 128 30.51 14.48 34.37
N GLY A 129 31.03 13.41 34.96
CA GLY A 129 32.48 13.10 34.90
C GLY A 129 33.40 14.04 35.70
N GLN A 130 32.92 15.21 36.16
CA GLN A 130 33.69 16.18 36.95
C GLN A 130 33.19 16.30 38.40
N ASN A 131 31.87 16.11 38.61
CA ASN A 131 31.24 16.23 39.91
C ASN A 131 30.41 14.98 40.25
N GLN A 132 30.82 14.27 41.31
CA GLN A 132 30.19 13.03 41.74
C GLN A 132 28.71 13.19 42.18
N LEU A 133 28.32 14.34 42.73
CA LEU A 133 26.92 14.60 43.10
C LEU A 133 26.04 14.81 41.85
N ASP A 134 26.59 15.45 40.81
CA ASP A 134 25.90 15.62 39.53
C ASP A 134 25.77 14.31 38.77
N GLU A 135 26.76 13.41 38.85
CA GLU A 135 26.66 12.06 38.31
C GLU A 135 25.59 11.21 39.01
N ASP A 136 25.53 11.25 40.35
CA ASP A 136 24.44 10.59 41.10
C ASP A 136 23.07 11.16 40.70
N ARG A 137 22.98 12.48 40.50
CA ARG A 137 21.75 13.13 40.02
C ARG A 137 21.40 12.72 38.59
N LEU A 138 22.37 12.62 37.70
CA LEU A 138 22.18 12.12 36.33
C LEU A 138 21.62 10.70 36.33
N ILE A 139 22.21 9.80 37.11
CA ILE A 139 21.74 8.41 37.23
C ILE A 139 20.29 8.38 37.73
N LYS A 140 19.95 9.22 38.73
CA LYS A 140 18.56 9.36 39.23
C LYS A 140 17.61 9.86 38.15
N LEU A 141 18.02 10.83 37.33
CA LEU A 141 17.22 11.31 36.19
C LEU A 141 17.00 10.19 35.17
N LEU A 142 18.06 9.51 34.74
CA LEU A 142 18.00 8.41 33.76
C LEU A 142 17.14 7.22 34.23
N ARG A 143 17.04 6.99 35.55
CA ARG A 143 16.13 5.99 36.15
C ARG A 143 14.66 6.44 36.19
N SER A 144 14.36 7.73 36.02
CA SER A 144 12.98 8.24 36.05
C SER A 144 12.16 7.67 34.90
N LYS A 145 10.99 7.12 35.22
CA LYS A 145 9.98 6.63 34.27
C LYS A 145 8.77 7.57 34.20
N GLN A 146 9.03 8.87 34.25
CA GLN A 146 7.99 9.90 34.15
C GLN A 146 7.85 10.38 32.71
N TYR A 147 6.62 10.71 32.35
CA TYR A 147 6.25 11.16 31.02
C TYR A 147 5.40 12.42 31.09
N THR A 148 5.53 13.28 30.09
CA THR A 148 4.68 14.45 29.91
C THR A 148 3.41 14.04 29.21
N LYS A 149 2.26 14.43 29.77
CA LYS A 149 0.96 14.17 29.14
C LYS A 149 0.73 15.12 27.98
N ILE A 150 0.14 14.58 26.92
CA ILE A 150 -0.24 15.35 25.73
C ILE A 150 -1.75 15.56 25.66
N ASN A 151 -2.16 16.57 24.91
CA ASN A 151 -3.53 16.80 24.48
C ASN A 151 -3.72 16.12 23.12
N ILE A 152 -4.78 15.32 23.00
CA ILE A 152 -5.14 14.66 21.75
C ILE A 152 -5.69 15.71 20.76
N ASP A 153 -5.17 15.71 19.54
CA ASP A 153 -5.67 16.47 18.39
C ASP A 153 -5.70 15.59 17.13
N GLU A 154 -6.09 16.17 16.00
CA GLU A 154 -6.11 15.49 14.71
C GLU A 154 -4.75 14.95 14.24
N ASN A 155 -3.64 15.51 14.73
CA ASN A 155 -2.30 15.16 14.29
C ASN A 155 -1.77 13.91 14.99
N CYS A 156 -2.25 13.60 16.20
CA CYS A 156 -1.76 12.44 16.96
C CYS A 156 -2.81 11.35 17.22
N ILE A 157 -4.12 11.63 17.10
CA ILE A 157 -5.17 10.70 17.51
C ILE A 157 -5.03 9.30 16.88
N VAL A 158 -4.62 9.22 15.61
CA VAL A 158 -4.45 7.94 14.91
C VAL A 158 -3.34 7.09 15.53
N GLY A 159 -2.18 7.69 15.83
CA GLY A 159 -1.07 6.97 16.47
C GLY A 159 -1.45 6.46 17.87
N TRP A 160 -2.19 7.25 18.63
CA TRP A 160 -2.69 6.84 19.95
C TRP A 160 -3.77 5.76 19.86
N ALA A 161 -4.67 5.81 18.86
CA ALA A 161 -5.63 4.74 18.60
C ALA A 161 -4.91 3.41 18.28
N GLU A 162 -3.90 3.46 17.41
CA GLU A 162 -3.11 2.28 17.03
C GLU A 162 -2.38 1.66 18.24
N ARG A 163 -1.81 2.51 19.10
CA ARG A 163 -1.24 2.06 20.38
C ARG A 163 -2.31 1.41 21.25
N PHE A 164 -3.44 2.07 21.45
CA PHE A 164 -4.53 1.59 22.29
C PHE A 164 -5.00 0.19 21.87
N TYR A 165 -5.26 -0.04 20.58
CA TYR A 165 -5.68 -1.36 20.08
C TYR A 165 -4.58 -2.42 20.14
N ARG A 166 -3.31 -2.03 19.98
CA ARG A 166 -2.17 -2.94 20.11
C ARG A 166 -2.02 -3.46 21.53
N GLU A 167 -2.23 -2.59 22.52
CA GLU A 167 -2.12 -2.90 23.95
C GLU A 167 -3.40 -3.53 24.52
N ASN A 168 -4.57 -3.24 23.93
CA ASN A 168 -5.89 -3.71 24.40
C ASN A 168 -6.58 -4.55 23.32
N LYS A 169 -6.13 -5.80 23.17
CA LYS A 169 -6.68 -6.73 22.16
C LYS A 169 -8.17 -6.94 22.37
N GLY A 170 -8.97 -6.69 21.33
CA GLY A 170 -10.43 -6.84 21.34
C GLY A 170 -11.21 -5.56 21.64
N ALA A 171 -10.52 -4.47 22.00
CA ALA A 171 -11.13 -3.15 22.09
C ALA A 171 -11.63 -2.65 20.72
N LYS A 172 -12.70 -1.86 20.74
CA LYS A 172 -13.39 -1.30 19.58
C LYS A 172 -13.27 0.22 19.52
N LYS A 173 -13.70 0.81 18.39
CA LYS A 173 -13.76 2.27 18.20
C LYS A 173 -14.50 3.00 19.32
N SER A 174 -15.62 2.43 19.79
CA SER A 174 -16.38 2.97 20.93
C SER A 174 -15.57 3.10 22.21
N ASP A 175 -14.67 2.15 22.46
CA ASP A 175 -13.87 2.11 23.68
C ASP A 175 -12.77 3.17 23.65
N PHE A 176 -12.39 3.65 22.46
CA PHE A 176 -11.38 4.69 22.30
C PHE A 176 -11.99 6.09 22.18
N ILE A 177 -12.93 6.31 21.24
CA ILE A 177 -13.49 7.64 20.93
C ILE A 177 -14.95 7.86 21.36
N GLY A 178 -15.53 6.92 22.11
CA GLY A 178 -16.87 7.10 22.67
C GLY A 178 -17.04 8.43 23.40
N ASP A 179 -18.25 9.00 23.36
CA ASP A 179 -18.55 10.33 23.86
C ASP A 179 -19.81 10.36 24.75
N HIS A 180 -20.14 11.55 25.24
CA HIS A 180 -21.29 11.77 26.14
C HIS A 180 -22.61 12.07 25.41
N THR A 181 -22.59 12.18 24.09
CA THR A 181 -23.71 12.66 23.26
C THR A 181 -24.46 11.50 22.58
N GLY A 182 -25.67 11.76 22.10
CA GLY A 182 -26.54 10.74 21.51
C GLY A 182 -27.28 9.88 22.55
N LYS A 183 -28.04 8.88 22.07
CA LYS A 183 -28.78 7.92 22.88
C LYS A 183 -27.86 6.85 23.46
N VAL A 184 -26.84 6.43 22.72
CA VAL A 184 -25.80 5.53 23.24
C VAL A 184 -24.60 6.30 23.77
N LYS A 185 -24.36 6.18 25.08
CA LYS A 185 -23.30 6.88 25.82
C LYS A 185 -22.25 5.89 26.30
N ILE A 186 -21.27 5.61 25.45
CA ILE A 186 -20.06 4.86 25.81
C ILE A 186 -18.95 5.90 25.93
N ILE A 187 -18.29 6.00 27.09
CA ILE A 187 -17.22 6.97 27.29
C ILE A 187 -15.90 6.34 26.88
N GLY A 188 -15.26 6.90 25.85
CA GLY A 188 -14.01 6.39 25.32
C GLY A 188 -12.79 6.79 26.13
N GLU A 189 -11.71 6.03 25.93
CA GLU A 189 -10.39 6.22 26.54
C GLU A 189 -9.86 7.65 26.38
N ILE A 190 -10.11 8.34 25.26
CA ILE A 190 -9.63 9.71 25.09
C ILE A 190 -10.31 10.70 26.04
N ARG A 191 -11.56 10.46 26.45
CA ARG A 191 -12.32 11.35 27.37
C ARG A 191 -12.15 10.96 28.82
N LYS A 192 -12.02 9.66 29.10
CA LYS A 192 -11.74 9.14 30.43
C LYS A 192 -10.57 8.16 30.37
N PRO A 193 -9.32 8.67 30.33
CA PRO A 193 -8.14 7.82 30.22
C PRO A 193 -8.02 6.89 31.43
N GLU A 194 -8.00 5.58 31.19
CA GLU A 194 -7.76 4.54 32.18
C GLU A 194 -6.49 3.75 31.84
N LYS A 195 -6.34 3.35 30.57
CA LYS A 195 -5.18 2.62 30.04
C LYS A 195 -4.02 3.54 29.68
N LEU A 196 -4.32 4.71 29.13
CA LEU A 196 -3.38 5.73 28.66
C LEU A 196 -3.26 6.92 29.63
N LYS A 197 -3.79 6.79 30.85
CA LYS A 197 -3.85 7.86 31.87
C LYS A 197 -2.52 8.53 32.19
N GLU A 198 -1.41 7.82 32.00
CA GLU A 198 -0.05 8.33 32.25
C GLU A 198 0.47 9.19 31.10
N PHE A 199 -0.15 9.12 29.92
CA PHE A 199 0.38 9.69 28.68
C PHE A 199 -0.51 10.76 28.04
N ILE A 200 -1.83 10.72 28.28
CA ILE A 200 -2.77 11.65 27.66
C ILE A 200 -3.60 12.39 28.72
N ASN A 201 -3.91 13.65 28.43
CA ASN A 201 -4.95 14.39 29.13
C ASN A 201 -6.33 14.00 28.57
N PRO A 202 -7.40 14.04 29.39
CA PRO A 202 -8.77 13.93 28.90
C PRO A 202 -9.03 14.93 27.76
N TYR A 203 -9.50 14.42 26.62
CA TYR A 203 -9.95 15.23 25.50
C TYR A 203 -11.18 16.03 25.91
N ILE A 204 -11.10 17.35 25.75
CA ILE A 204 -12.10 18.30 26.22
C ILE A 204 -13.24 18.54 25.22
N GLY A 205 -13.10 18.08 23.98
CA GLY A 205 -14.13 18.25 22.95
C GLY A 205 -15.37 17.40 23.26
N GLU A 206 -16.54 18.04 23.20
CA GLU A 206 -17.82 17.40 23.47
C GLU A 206 -18.10 16.26 22.49
N THR A 207 -17.92 16.54 21.19
CA THR A 207 -18.17 15.61 20.08
C THR A 207 -16.87 15.19 19.39
N ASN A 208 -16.98 14.33 18.38
CA ASN A 208 -15.84 13.86 17.60
C ASN A 208 -15.67 14.60 16.25
N ALA A 209 -16.37 15.71 16.01
CA ALA A 209 -16.37 16.42 14.72
C ALA A 209 -14.99 16.94 14.30
N GLN A 210 -14.11 17.29 15.24
CA GLN A 210 -12.71 17.67 14.95
C GLN A 210 -11.96 16.57 14.18
N PHE A 211 -12.34 15.30 14.36
CA PHE A 211 -11.70 14.15 13.73
C PHE A 211 -12.46 13.62 12.50
N HIS A 212 -13.40 14.39 11.92
CA HIS A 212 -14.29 13.93 10.85
C HIS A 212 -13.55 13.28 9.66
N TYR A 213 -12.41 13.85 9.26
CA TYR A 213 -11.62 13.35 8.14
C TYR A 213 -10.72 12.17 8.50
N LEU A 214 -10.67 11.74 9.77
CA LEU A 214 -9.86 10.63 10.26
C LEU A 214 -10.69 9.45 10.78
N MET A 215 -12.02 9.54 10.72
CA MET A 215 -12.91 8.54 11.32
C MET A 215 -12.68 7.12 10.80
N ASP A 216 -12.37 6.99 9.52
CA ASP A 216 -12.00 5.74 8.86
C ASP A 216 -10.74 5.12 9.49
N LYS A 217 -9.76 5.96 9.83
CA LYS A 217 -8.48 5.58 10.48
C LYS A 217 -8.60 5.29 11.96
N LEU A 218 -9.74 5.54 12.60
CA LEU A 218 -9.92 5.29 14.04
C LEU A 218 -10.57 3.94 14.35
N ASN A 219 -11.02 3.21 13.32
CA ASN A 219 -11.50 1.84 13.47
C ASN A 219 -10.41 0.90 13.98
N ASP A 220 -10.80 -0.18 14.68
CA ASP A 220 -9.85 -1.21 15.09
C ASP A 220 -9.30 -1.98 13.87
N THR A 221 -8.23 -2.76 14.06
CA THR A 221 -7.55 -3.44 12.94
C THR A 221 -8.46 -4.40 12.16
N LEU A 222 -9.44 -5.03 12.80
CA LEU A 222 -10.40 -5.91 12.11
C LEU A 222 -11.49 -5.09 11.39
N GLN A 223 -12.03 -4.04 12.02
CA GLN A 223 -13.02 -3.18 11.37
C GLN A 223 -12.44 -2.39 10.21
N LYS A 224 -11.22 -1.85 10.30
CA LYS A 224 -10.51 -1.20 9.17
C LYS A 224 -10.42 -2.11 7.95
N LYS A 225 -10.25 -3.42 8.17
CA LYS A 225 -10.17 -4.43 7.11
C LYS A 225 -11.54 -4.81 6.52
N ASN A 226 -12.60 -4.72 7.30
CA ASN A 226 -13.96 -5.14 6.90
C ASN A 226 -14.76 -4.01 6.27
N LEU A 227 -14.68 -2.81 6.86
CA LEU A 227 -15.32 -1.62 6.34
C LEU A 227 -14.51 -1.07 5.16
N GLY A 228 -13.18 -1.12 5.26
CA GLY A 228 -12.24 -0.43 4.37
C GLY A 228 -12.08 1.05 4.78
N ALA A 229 -11.20 1.79 4.08
CA ALA A 229 -10.90 3.19 4.40
C ALA A 229 -11.46 4.15 3.34
N PHE A 230 -12.30 5.11 3.75
CA PHE A 230 -12.99 6.05 2.85
C PHE A 230 -12.76 7.49 3.29
N TYR A 231 -11.74 8.07 2.69
CA TYR A 231 -11.54 9.50 2.67
C TYR A 231 -11.37 9.92 1.22
N THR A 232 -12.19 10.89 0.79
CA THR A 232 -12.01 11.55 -0.50
C THR A 232 -11.35 12.91 -0.25
N PRO A 233 -10.17 13.19 -0.81
CA PRO A 233 -9.50 14.47 -0.66
C PRO A 233 -10.34 15.62 -1.23
N GLU A 234 -10.43 16.72 -0.48
CA GLU A 234 -11.18 17.92 -0.89
C GLU A 234 -10.86 18.41 -2.32
N PRO A 235 -9.59 18.46 -2.78
CA PRO A 235 -9.31 18.88 -4.16
C PRO A 235 -9.95 17.97 -5.22
N TYR A 236 -10.04 16.66 -4.95
CA TYR A 236 -10.69 15.72 -5.86
C TYR A 236 -12.22 15.79 -5.76
N VAL A 237 -12.77 16.03 -4.56
CA VAL A 237 -14.20 16.32 -4.38
C VAL A 237 -14.58 17.51 -5.25
N GLN A 238 -13.88 18.64 -5.09
CA GLN A 238 -14.10 19.86 -5.87
C GLN A 238 -14.14 19.58 -7.37
N LYS A 239 -13.22 18.76 -7.87
CA LYS A 239 -13.17 18.40 -9.29
C LYS A 239 -14.34 17.50 -9.70
N SER A 240 -14.67 16.49 -8.90
CA SER A 240 -15.78 15.58 -9.21
C SER A 240 -17.17 16.23 -9.12
N LEU A 241 -17.33 17.35 -8.40
CA LEU A 241 -18.58 18.13 -8.42
C LEU A 241 -18.90 18.69 -9.82
N GLU A 242 -17.91 18.81 -10.71
CA GLU A 242 -18.18 19.11 -12.13
C GLU A 242 -19.06 18.02 -12.77
N LEU A 243 -18.87 16.75 -12.42
CA LEU A 243 -19.70 15.64 -12.89
C LEU A 243 -21.09 15.66 -12.26
N VAL A 244 -21.19 16.01 -10.97
CA VAL A 244 -22.48 16.17 -10.27
C VAL A 244 -23.31 17.25 -10.95
N ARG A 245 -22.71 18.41 -11.23
CA ARG A 245 -23.37 19.51 -11.95
C ARG A 245 -23.71 19.16 -13.40
N GLN A 246 -22.95 18.29 -14.05
CA GLN A 246 -23.32 17.73 -15.35
C GLN A 246 -24.55 16.81 -15.24
N ALA A 247 -24.63 15.98 -14.20
CA ALA A 247 -25.80 15.14 -13.94
C ALA A 247 -27.05 15.98 -13.62
N ILE A 248 -26.92 17.03 -12.80
CA ILE A 248 -28.02 17.97 -12.49
C ILE A 248 -28.57 18.63 -13.76
N LYS A 249 -27.70 19.02 -14.71
CA LYS A 249 -28.14 19.58 -15.99
C LYS A 249 -28.94 18.61 -16.87
N ARG A 250 -28.91 17.31 -16.59
CA ARG A 250 -29.71 16.29 -17.30
C ARG A 250 -31.11 16.13 -16.72
N VAL A 251 -31.41 16.75 -15.57
CA VAL A 251 -32.73 16.68 -14.94
C VAL A 251 -33.76 17.30 -15.90
N PRO A 252 -34.82 16.56 -16.27
CA PRO A 252 -35.87 17.09 -17.14
C PRO A 252 -36.52 18.35 -16.57
N GLU A 253 -36.94 19.26 -17.44
CA GLU A 253 -37.71 20.43 -17.03
C GLU A 253 -39.00 20.02 -16.29
N GLY A 254 -39.23 20.61 -15.12
CA GLY A 254 -40.37 20.28 -14.26
C GLY A 254 -40.18 19.07 -13.34
N ASN A 255 -39.06 18.36 -13.44
CA ASN A 255 -38.66 17.35 -12.48
C ASN A 255 -37.78 17.96 -11.37
N ASP A 256 -37.86 17.37 -10.18
CA ASP A 256 -36.89 17.57 -9.09
C ASP A 256 -35.83 16.45 -9.14
N TYR A 257 -34.80 16.51 -8.30
CA TYR A 257 -33.77 15.48 -8.19
C TYR A 257 -33.35 15.21 -6.75
N ILE A 258 -32.70 14.06 -6.56
CA ILE A 258 -31.94 13.75 -5.35
C ILE A 258 -30.49 13.37 -5.69
N ILE A 259 -29.58 13.64 -4.77
CA ILE A 259 -28.22 13.13 -4.77
C ILE A 259 -28.12 12.09 -3.66
N LEU A 260 -27.99 10.81 -4.02
CA LEU A 260 -27.94 9.70 -3.07
C LEU A 260 -26.49 9.22 -2.87
N ASP A 261 -25.99 9.31 -1.64
CA ASP A 261 -24.77 8.63 -1.21
C ASP A 261 -25.10 7.56 -0.15
N ARG A 262 -24.87 6.30 -0.51
CA ARG A 262 -25.17 5.14 0.34
C ARG A 262 -24.06 4.84 1.35
N CYS A 263 -22.92 5.51 1.23
CA CYS A 263 -21.70 5.30 2.01
C CYS A 263 -20.96 6.62 2.30
N ALA A 264 -21.70 7.66 2.71
CA ALA A 264 -21.21 9.02 2.89
C ALA A 264 -20.09 9.18 3.94
N GLY A 265 -19.94 8.21 4.84
CA GLY A 265 -19.02 8.33 5.98
C GLY A 265 -19.39 9.55 6.82
N THR A 266 -18.48 10.53 6.86
CA THR A 266 -18.68 11.83 7.54
C THR A 266 -19.12 12.96 6.60
N GLY A 267 -19.45 12.68 5.34
CA GLY A 267 -19.96 13.66 4.37
C GLY A 267 -18.87 14.37 3.58
N ASN A 268 -17.76 13.68 3.27
CA ASN A 268 -16.62 14.29 2.59
C ASN A 268 -16.94 14.70 1.15
N LEU A 269 -17.79 13.94 0.44
CA LEU A 269 -18.18 14.24 -0.95
C LEU A 269 -19.09 15.48 -1.02
N GLU A 270 -19.87 15.71 0.02
CA GLU A 270 -20.87 16.78 0.11
C GLU A 270 -20.28 18.09 0.64
N LYS A 271 -19.11 18.03 1.28
CA LYS A 271 -18.49 19.16 1.99
C LYS A 271 -18.37 20.46 1.18
N LEU A 272 -18.22 20.35 -0.14
CA LEU A 272 -18.03 21.48 -1.06
C LEU A 272 -19.25 21.77 -1.95
N MET A 273 -20.38 21.11 -1.69
CA MET A 273 -21.65 21.40 -2.34
C MET A 273 -22.24 22.73 -1.84
N SER A 274 -23.00 23.41 -2.69
CA SER A 274 -23.81 24.57 -2.33
C SER A 274 -25.00 24.18 -1.46
N ASP A 275 -25.61 25.17 -0.79
CA ASP A 275 -26.82 24.93 0.03
C ASP A 275 -27.98 24.34 -0.79
N GLU A 276 -28.11 24.75 -2.06
CA GLU A 276 -29.08 24.15 -2.97
C GLU A 276 -28.75 22.69 -3.21
N GLU A 277 -27.56 22.36 -3.70
CA GLU A 277 -27.11 20.98 -3.94
C GLU A 277 -27.28 20.10 -2.69
N LEU A 278 -26.91 20.60 -1.50
CA LEU A 278 -27.08 19.91 -0.21
C LEU A 278 -28.55 19.60 0.10
N SER A 279 -29.47 20.53 -0.17
CA SER A 279 -30.90 20.34 0.06
C SER A 279 -31.55 19.24 -0.80
N HIS A 280 -30.80 18.70 -1.79
CA HIS A 280 -31.17 17.52 -2.58
C HIS A 280 -30.48 16.23 -2.12
N CYS A 281 -29.54 16.29 -1.15
CA CYS A 281 -28.77 15.14 -0.70
C CYS A 281 -29.55 14.21 0.24
N VAL A 282 -29.49 12.92 -0.04
CA VAL A 282 -29.94 11.82 0.83
C VAL A 282 -28.73 10.98 1.18
N LEU A 283 -28.32 11.00 2.45
CA LEU A 283 -27.04 10.43 2.87
C LEU A 283 -27.22 9.23 3.80
N SER A 284 -26.29 8.30 3.75
CA SER A 284 -26.28 7.12 4.62
C SER A 284 -24.85 6.70 4.95
N THR A 285 -24.63 6.24 6.18
CA THR A 285 -23.38 5.59 6.57
C THR A 285 -23.65 4.45 7.54
N VAL A 286 -22.88 3.36 7.39
CA VAL A 286 -23.05 2.15 8.18
C VAL A 286 -22.33 2.23 9.53
N GLU A 287 -21.34 3.11 9.70
CA GLU A 287 -20.58 3.23 10.95
C GLU A 287 -21.19 4.30 11.86
N TYR A 288 -21.40 3.94 13.13
CA TYR A 288 -22.21 4.75 14.03
C TYR A 288 -21.54 6.07 14.44
N TYR A 289 -20.24 6.09 14.71
CA TYR A 289 -19.57 7.35 15.07
C TYR A 289 -19.41 8.28 13.87
N GLU A 290 -19.28 7.74 12.66
CA GLU A 290 -19.39 8.50 11.42
C GLU A 290 -20.78 9.10 11.24
N TYR A 291 -21.85 8.33 11.50
CA TYR A 291 -23.24 8.83 11.45
C TYR A 291 -23.46 10.02 12.38
N LYS A 292 -22.93 9.97 13.61
CA LYS A 292 -23.02 11.09 14.55
C LYS A 292 -22.33 12.35 14.05
N VAL A 293 -21.12 12.20 13.50
CA VAL A 293 -20.38 13.32 12.92
C VAL A 293 -21.09 13.86 11.67
N LEU A 294 -21.63 12.98 10.83
CA LEU A 294 -22.40 13.37 9.65
C LEU A 294 -23.64 14.21 10.02
N LEU A 295 -24.40 13.76 11.02
CA LEU A 295 -25.54 14.51 11.56
C LEU A 295 -25.14 15.90 12.06
N GLU A 296 -24.03 15.99 12.80
CA GLU A 296 -23.53 17.26 13.34
C GLU A 296 -23.07 18.24 12.26
N LEU A 297 -22.47 17.74 11.17
CA LEU A 297 -21.91 18.58 10.11
C LEU A 297 -22.95 19.01 9.06
N LEU A 298 -23.87 18.10 8.71
CA LEU A 298 -24.74 18.22 7.53
C LEU A 298 -26.23 18.00 7.82
N GLY A 299 -26.62 17.52 9.01
CA GLY A 299 -27.99 17.07 9.27
C GLY A 299 -29.08 18.12 9.10
N ASP A 300 -28.76 19.40 9.29
CA ASP A 300 -29.67 20.53 9.10
C ASP A 300 -29.69 21.09 7.67
N LYS A 301 -28.76 20.64 6.81
CA LYS A 301 -28.58 21.14 5.45
C LYS A 301 -29.10 20.19 4.39
N VAL A 302 -29.08 18.89 4.67
CA VAL A 302 -29.41 17.85 3.69
C VAL A 302 -30.88 17.49 3.69
N ARG A 303 -31.36 16.94 2.57
CA ARG A 303 -32.76 16.49 2.43
C ARG A 303 -33.10 15.41 3.45
N ASN A 304 -32.19 14.46 3.64
CA ASN A 304 -32.38 13.36 4.59
C ASN A 304 -31.06 12.67 4.95
N ILE A 305 -31.01 12.07 6.15
CA ILE A 305 -29.96 11.12 6.55
C ILE A 305 -30.65 9.81 6.94
N ILE A 306 -30.10 8.67 6.54
CA ILE A 306 -30.66 7.35 6.85
C ILE A 306 -29.87 6.71 8.00
N PRO A 307 -30.52 6.36 9.13
CA PRO A 307 -31.90 6.68 9.51
C PRO A 307 -32.06 8.17 9.93
N PRO A 308 -33.28 8.74 9.85
CA PRO A 308 -33.52 10.18 10.04
C PRO A 308 -33.30 10.66 11.48
N THR A 309 -33.47 9.77 12.44
CA THR A 309 -33.28 10.06 13.86
C THR A 309 -32.63 8.89 14.57
N GLU A 310 -31.76 9.18 15.53
CA GLU A 310 -31.21 8.17 16.42
C GLU A 310 -32.27 7.59 17.36
N LYS A 311 -32.48 6.27 17.29
CA LYS A 311 -33.35 5.47 18.16
C LYS A 311 -32.50 4.63 19.13
N GLU A 312 -33.14 4.06 20.15
CA GLU A 312 -32.45 3.22 21.15
C GLU A 312 -31.73 2.02 20.55
N ASP A 313 -32.22 1.48 19.43
CA ASP A 313 -31.66 0.34 18.71
C ASP A 313 -30.87 0.72 17.45
N THR A 314 -30.63 2.01 17.22
CA THR A 314 -29.83 2.49 16.07
C THR A 314 -28.39 1.99 16.16
N PHE A 315 -27.81 1.97 17.36
CA PHE A 315 -26.48 1.41 17.59
C PHE A 315 -26.54 -0.12 17.65
N ASN A 316 -25.82 -0.78 16.75
CA ASN A 316 -25.63 -2.23 16.74
C ASN A 316 -24.14 -2.57 16.65
N MET A 317 -23.49 -2.72 17.81
CA MET A 317 -22.08 -3.11 17.92
C MET A 317 -21.10 -2.20 17.14
N GLY A 318 -21.38 -0.90 17.04
CA GLY A 318 -20.60 0.06 16.27
C GLY A 318 -21.14 0.37 14.87
N LEU A 319 -22.19 -0.34 14.43
CA LEU A 319 -22.87 -0.08 13.17
C LEU A 319 -24.23 0.57 13.39
N VAL A 320 -24.77 1.16 12.32
CA VAL A 320 -26.10 1.75 12.27
C VAL A 320 -27.09 0.72 11.72
N ARG A 321 -28.12 0.37 12.50
CA ARG A 321 -29.19 -0.55 12.06
C ARG A 321 -29.94 0.05 10.86
N GLY A 322 -30.17 -0.75 9.83
CA GLY A 322 -30.91 -0.33 8.63
C GLY A 322 -30.13 0.59 7.68
N ALA A 323 -28.82 0.79 7.89
CA ALA A 323 -27.94 1.59 7.01
C ALA A 323 -26.91 0.75 6.23
N ASP A 324 -26.99 -0.59 6.31
CA ASP A 324 -26.15 -1.48 5.52
C ASP A 324 -26.64 -1.53 4.07
N ALA A 325 -25.97 -0.79 3.18
CA ALA A 325 -26.27 -0.73 1.76
C ALA A 325 -26.25 -2.09 1.04
N LEU A 326 -25.67 -3.14 1.64
CA LEU A 326 -25.62 -4.50 1.10
C LEU A 326 -26.81 -5.39 1.50
N SER A 327 -27.67 -4.89 2.39
CA SER A 327 -28.79 -5.62 2.95
C SER A 327 -30.09 -5.44 2.16
N GLU A 328 -30.99 -6.43 2.27
CA GLU A 328 -32.34 -6.33 1.74
C GLU A 328 -33.16 -5.23 2.43
N GLU A 329 -32.96 -5.06 3.74
CA GLU A 329 -33.60 -4.01 4.55
C GLU A 329 -33.32 -2.60 3.99
N TYR A 330 -32.08 -2.34 3.57
CA TYR A 330 -31.70 -1.05 3.02
C TYR A 330 -32.30 -0.78 1.64
N ILE A 331 -32.32 -1.80 0.76
CA ILE A 331 -32.95 -1.69 -0.56
C ILE A 331 -34.43 -1.37 -0.41
N ASN A 332 -35.11 -2.04 0.52
CA ASN A 332 -36.54 -1.89 0.78
C ASN A 332 -36.85 -0.78 1.80
N ASN A 333 -35.88 0.07 2.14
CA ASN A 333 -36.09 1.16 3.09
C ASN A 333 -37.15 2.13 2.56
N GLU A 334 -38.24 2.33 3.32
CA GLU A 334 -39.40 3.10 2.89
C GLU A 334 -39.05 4.54 2.48
N ILE A 335 -38.11 5.19 3.17
CA ILE A 335 -37.68 6.55 2.87
C ILE A 335 -36.98 6.60 1.52
N ILE A 336 -36.04 5.68 1.30
CA ILE A 336 -35.31 5.57 0.03
C ILE A 336 -36.28 5.24 -1.11
N GLN A 337 -37.18 4.28 -0.89
CA GLN A 337 -38.18 3.86 -1.86
C GLN A 337 -39.17 4.97 -2.22
N ASN A 338 -39.49 5.90 -1.31
CA ASN A 338 -40.32 7.05 -1.64
C ASN A 338 -39.68 7.94 -2.71
N TYR A 339 -38.36 8.11 -2.71
CA TYR A 339 -37.67 8.84 -3.77
C TYR A 339 -37.52 7.99 -5.05
N ILE A 340 -37.14 6.72 -4.91
CA ILE A 340 -36.95 5.79 -6.04
C ILE A 340 -38.27 5.48 -6.75
N ASN A 341 -39.44 5.62 -6.13
CA ASN A 341 -40.70 5.33 -6.81
C ASN A 341 -41.37 6.56 -7.42
N ASP A 342 -40.83 7.77 -7.23
CA ASP A 342 -41.37 8.99 -7.82
C ASP A 342 -40.83 9.22 -9.24
N PRO A 343 -41.67 9.14 -10.29
CA PRO A 343 -41.24 9.35 -11.68
C PRO A 343 -40.86 10.81 -12.00
N LYS A 344 -41.23 11.77 -11.14
CA LYS A 344 -40.85 13.18 -11.28
C LYS A 344 -39.55 13.54 -10.54
N LEU A 345 -38.93 12.57 -9.88
CA LEU A 345 -37.60 12.72 -9.33
C LEU A 345 -36.56 12.06 -10.23
N THR A 346 -35.47 12.78 -10.51
CA THR A 346 -34.27 12.23 -11.15
C THR A 346 -33.31 11.76 -10.07
N ILE A 347 -32.74 10.57 -10.24
CA ILE A 347 -31.81 9.97 -9.29
C ILE A 347 -30.37 10.22 -9.74
N ILE A 348 -29.58 10.87 -8.88
CA ILE A 348 -28.13 11.00 -9.06
C ILE A 348 -27.47 10.22 -7.92
N LEU A 349 -26.89 9.05 -8.18
CA LEU A 349 -26.04 8.39 -7.19
C LEU A 349 -24.64 8.98 -7.28
N TYR A 350 -24.07 9.40 -6.15
CA TYR A 350 -22.72 9.94 -6.07
C TYR A 350 -22.01 9.32 -4.86
N GLU A 351 -21.02 8.46 -5.09
CA GLU A 351 -20.43 7.67 -4.02
C GLU A 351 -18.95 7.32 -4.26
N ASN A 352 -18.23 7.14 -3.15
CA ASN A 352 -16.91 6.55 -3.09
C ASN A 352 -16.99 5.23 -2.30
N PRO A 353 -17.43 4.13 -2.95
CA PRO A 353 -17.78 2.90 -2.27
C PRO A 353 -16.56 2.16 -1.69
N PRO A 354 -16.82 1.24 -0.76
CA PRO A 354 -15.76 0.55 -0.06
C PRO A 354 -14.88 -0.39 -0.90
N TYR A 355 -13.55 -0.20 -0.86
CA TYR A 355 -12.57 -1.07 -1.52
C TYR A 355 -12.06 -2.16 -0.58
N ALA A 356 -12.82 -3.25 -0.46
CA ALA A 356 -12.37 -4.45 0.23
C ALA A 356 -12.15 -5.61 -0.75
N GLU A 357 -10.90 -6.08 -0.87
CA GLU A 357 -10.56 -7.30 -1.61
C GLU A 357 -10.21 -8.45 -0.66
N THR A 358 -11.13 -9.39 -0.51
CA THR A 358 -10.97 -10.58 0.35
C THR A 358 -9.83 -11.53 -0.05
N THR A 359 -9.23 -11.34 -1.22
CA THR A 359 -8.16 -12.18 -1.78
C THR A 359 -6.77 -11.56 -1.67
N SER A 360 -6.63 -10.40 -1.02
CA SER A 360 -5.31 -9.79 -0.83
C SER A 360 -4.41 -10.70 0.01
N ILE A 361 -3.12 -10.73 -0.34
CA ILE A 361 -2.11 -11.58 0.32
C ILE A 361 -1.92 -11.15 1.78
N GLU A 362 -2.17 -9.88 2.10
CA GLU A 362 -2.13 -9.34 3.45
C GLU A 362 -3.18 -9.99 4.35
N HIS A 363 -4.37 -10.33 3.83
CA HIS A 363 -5.39 -11.08 4.58
C HIS A 363 -4.99 -12.53 4.86
N GLN A 364 -4.22 -13.16 3.96
CA GLN A 364 -3.74 -14.53 4.12
C GLN A 364 -2.56 -14.62 5.08
N LYS A 365 -1.59 -13.69 5.00
CA LYS A 365 -0.43 -13.64 5.89
C LYS A 365 -0.80 -13.40 7.36
N ALA A 366 -1.90 -12.71 7.63
CA ALA A 366 -2.36 -12.39 8.99
C ALA A 366 -3.31 -13.43 9.62
N GLY A 367 -3.58 -14.58 8.97
CA GLY A 367 -4.48 -15.62 9.49
C GLY A 367 -5.96 -15.22 9.57
N SER A 368 -6.34 -14.06 9.01
CA SER A 368 -7.66 -13.41 9.19
C SER A 368 -8.62 -13.55 8.00
N GLY A 369 -8.41 -14.51 7.10
CA GLY A 369 -9.23 -14.68 5.88
C GLY A 369 -10.72 -14.97 6.12
N LYS A 370 -11.10 -15.47 7.31
CA LYS A 370 -12.50 -15.81 7.65
C LYS A 370 -13.35 -14.60 8.08
N SER A 371 -12.77 -13.56 8.68
CA SER A 371 -13.52 -12.36 9.11
C SER A 371 -13.71 -11.33 7.98
N SER A 372 -12.70 -11.20 7.11
CA SER A 372 -12.69 -10.29 5.93
C SER A 372 -13.68 -10.67 4.82
N SER A 373 -14.34 -11.83 4.92
CA SER A 373 -15.32 -12.32 3.94
C SER A 373 -16.77 -12.28 4.41
N ALA A 374 -17.07 -11.65 5.56
CA ALA A 374 -18.43 -11.58 6.11
C ALA A 374 -19.44 -10.95 5.12
N TRP A 375 -19.06 -9.85 4.45
CA TRP A 375 -19.89 -9.18 3.45
C TRP A 375 -20.23 -10.06 2.24
N LYS A 376 -19.45 -11.13 1.95
CA LYS A 376 -19.75 -12.07 0.86
C LYS A 376 -21.01 -12.91 1.07
N LYS A 377 -21.56 -12.88 2.28
CA LYS A 377 -22.83 -13.52 2.65
C LYS A 377 -24.01 -12.55 2.60
N SER A 378 -23.76 -11.27 2.31
CA SER A 378 -24.83 -10.27 2.21
C SER A 378 -25.83 -10.60 1.11
N PHE A 379 -27.01 -10.00 1.23
CA PHE A 379 -28.10 -10.16 0.28
C PHE A 379 -27.66 -9.77 -1.15
N LEU A 380 -27.11 -8.56 -1.33
CA LEU A 380 -26.70 -8.08 -2.66
C LEU A 380 -25.63 -8.96 -3.32
N VAL A 381 -24.71 -9.55 -2.55
CA VAL A 381 -23.71 -10.46 -3.14
C VAL A 381 -24.37 -11.73 -3.66
N ASN A 382 -25.36 -12.27 -2.96
CA ASN A 382 -26.09 -13.45 -3.42
C ASN A 382 -26.94 -13.14 -4.66
N GLU A 383 -27.57 -11.97 -4.72
CA GLU A 383 -28.32 -11.51 -5.89
C GLU A 383 -27.39 -11.28 -7.10
N MET A 384 -26.28 -10.56 -6.91
CA MET A 384 -25.31 -10.31 -7.98
C MET A 384 -24.77 -11.61 -8.59
N LYS A 385 -24.50 -12.64 -7.77
CA LYS A 385 -23.99 -13.94 -8.24
C LYS A 385 -24.96 -14.70 -9.16
N LYS A 386 -26.25 -14.34 -9.17
CA LYS A 386 -27.23 -14.92 -10.10
C LYS A 386 -26.98 -14.44 -11.53
N GLU A 387 -26.42 -13.24 -11.71
CA GLU A 387 -26.25 -12.57 -12.99
C GLU A 387 -24.77 -12.45 -13.41
N VAL A 388 -23.88 -12.23 -12.44
CA VAL A 388 -22.46 -11.99 -12.66
C VAL A 388 -21.64 -13.17 -12.16
N ARG A 389 -20.72 -13.66 -13.00
CA ARG A 389 -19.83 -14.79 -12.67
C ARG A 389 -18.39 -14.34 -12.54
N GLY A 390 -17.60 -15.15 -11.85
CA GLY A 390 -16.15 -14.98 -11.80
C GLY A 390 -15.66 -13.91 -10.82
N PRO A 391 -14.43 -13.39 -11.03
CA PRO A 391 -13.73 -12.55 -10.06
C PRO A 391 -14.43 -11.24 -9.69
N ALA A 392 -15.32 -10.72 -10.55
CA ALA A 392 -16.06 -9.49 -10.29
C ALA A 392 -16.89 -9.53 -8.99
N THR A 393 -17.37 -10.71 -8.60
CA THR A 393 -18.15 -10.91 -7.36
C THR A 393 -17.32 -10.91 -6.08
N ASN A 394 -15.98 -10.81 -6.20
CA ASN A 394 -15.06 -10.78 -5.06
C ASN A 394 -14.62 -9.36 -4.66
N ASP A 395 -15.09 -8.35 -5.38
CA ASP A 395 -14.79 -6.93 -5.12
C ASP A 395 -16.03 -6.25 -4.55
N LEU A 396 -15.87 -5.60 -3.40
CA LEU A 396 -16.97 -4.94 -2.71
C LEU A 396 -17.48 -3.72 -3.50
N GLY A 397 -16.60 -2.94 -4.14
CA GLY A 397 -16.99 -1.79 -4.95
C GLY A 397 -17.87 -2.20 -6.13
N ASN A 398 -17.66 -3.39 -6.68
CA ASN A 398 -18.51 -3.93 -7.74
C ASN A 398 -19.95 -4.22 -7.28
N ILE A 399 -20.16 -4.55 -6.01
CA ILE A 399 -21.51 -4.79 -5.48
C ILE A 399 -22.29 -3.47 -5.44
N PHE A 400 -21.63 -2.38 -5.03
CA PHE A 400 -22.19 -1.03 -5.08
C PHE A 400 -22.52 -0.61 -6.51
N ILE A 401 -21.57 -0.80 -7.44
CA ILE A 401 -21.76 -0.46 -8.86
C ILE A 401 -22.91 -1.25 -9.48
N TRP A 402 -22.94 -2.57 -9.30
CA TRP A 402 -24.00 -3.41 -9.86
C TRP A 402 -25.37 -3.05 -9.27
N SER A 403 -25.44 -2.86 -7.95
CA SER A 403 -26.71 -2.55 -7.29
C SER A 403 -27.25 -1.17 -7.65
N ALA A 404 -26.39 -0.18 -7.92
CA ALA A 404 -26.80 1.14 -8.40
C ALA A 404 -27.68 1.02 -9.65
N PHE A 405 -27.18 0.33 -10.69
CA PHE A 405 -27.94 0.10 -11.92
C PHE A 405 -29.11 -0.86 -11.73
N LYS A 406 -28.99 -1.84 -10.82
CA LYS A 406 -30.03 -2.86 -10.64
C LYS A 406 -31.28 -2.35 -9.91
N TYR A 407 -31.09 -1.54 -8.86
CA TYR A 407 -32.14 -1.21 -7.90
C TYR A 407 -32.46 0.29 -7.79
N TYR A 408 -31.60 1.19 -8.27
CA TYR A 408 -31.75 2.63 -8.02
C TYR A 408 -32.00 3.45 -9.30
N LEU A 409 -31.26 3.19 -10.38
CA LEU A 409 -31.43 3.92 -11.64
C LEU A 409 -32.56 3.32 -12.46
N ARG A 410 -33.50 4.15 -12.92
CA ARG A 410 -34.78 3.73 -13.51
C ARG A 410 -34.99 4.26 -14.92
N GLN A 411 -34.45 5.44 -15.21
CA GLN A 411 -34.68 6.16 -16.47
C GLN A 411 -33.37 6.71 -17.03
N PRO A 412 -33.28 6.97 -18.36
CA PRO A 412 -32.07 7.47 -19.01
C PRO A 412 -31.40 8.71 -18.38
N THR A 413 -32.18 9.59 -17.76
CA THR A 413 -31.67 10.80 -17.09
C THR A 413 -31.05 10.54 -15.73
N ASP A 414 -31.38 9.41 -15.09
CA ASP A 414 -30.74 8.99 -13.85
C ASP A 414 -29.25 8.74 -14.10
N SER A 415 -28.43 9.16 -13.14
CA SER A 415 -26.98 9.26 -13.30
C SER A 415 -26.26 8.57 -12.14
N TYR A 416 -25.10 8.00 -12.44
CA TYR A 416 -24.24 7.39 -11.44
C TYR A 416 -22.81 7.91 -11.56
N ILE A 417 -22.33 8.53 -10.48
CA ILE A 417 -20.99 9.07 -10.34
C ILE A 417 -20.26 8.26 -9.28
N VAL A 418 -19.25 7.51 -9.69
CA VAL A 418 -18.58 6.55 -8.81
C VAL A 418 -17.07 6.65 -8.89
N TYR A 419 -16.43 6.63 -7.72
CA TYR A 419 -15.00 6.36 -7.60
C TYR A 419 -14.75 4.85 -7.57
N SER A 420 -13.96 4.31 -8.50
CA SER A 420 -13.57 2.90 -8.47
C SER A 420 -12.35 2.61 -9.38
N PRO A 421 -11.53 1.58 -9.09
CA PRO A 421 -10.56 1.08 -10.05
C PRO A 421 -11.24 0.70 -11.38
N VAL A 422 -10.70 1.13 -12.52
CA VAL A 422 -11.35 0.99 -13.84
C VAL A 422 -11.62 -0.46 -14.29
N LYS A 423 -11.04 -1.46 -13.59
CA LYS A 423 -11.21 -2.89 -13.88
C LYS A 423 -12.66 -3.37 -13.96
N TYR A 424 -13.60 -2.74 -13.24
CA TYR A 424 -15.02 -3.12 -13.29
C TYR A 424 -15.58 -2.96 -14.70
N TRP A 425 -15.13 -1.95 -15.44
CA TRP A 425 -15.51 -1.70 -16.84
C TRP A 425 -14.52 -2.36 -17.81
N LYS A 426 -13.22 -2.15 -17.59
CA LYS A 426 -12.14 -2.54 -18.53
C LYS A 426 -12.03 -4.06 -18.74
N ALA A 427 -11.98 -4.84 -17.65
CA ALA A 427 -11.68 -6.27 -17.70
C ALA A 427 -12.81 -7.18 -17.17
N GLN A 428 -13.75 -6.60 -16.42
CA GLN A 428 -14.87 -7.34 -15.83
C GLN A 428 -16.18 -7.09 -16.56
N HIS A 429 -16.24 -6.03 -17.37
CA HIS A 429 -17.41 -5.67 -18.20
C HIS A 429 -18.72 -5.61 -17.42
N LEU A 430 -18.66 -5.14 -16.17
CA LEU A 430 -19.80 -5.05 -15.26
C LEU A 430 -20.82 -3.99 -15.68
N VAL A 431 -20.34 -2.96 -16.39
CA VAL A 431 -21.13 -1.79 -16.81
C VAL A 431 -21.07 -1.68 -18.33
N ASN A 432 -22.25 -1.62 -18.96
CA ASN A 432 -22.44 -1.37 -20.39
C ASN A 432 -23.29 -0.11 -20.62
N GLN A 433 -23.36 0.75 -19.61
CA GLN A 433 -24.06 2.00 -19.67
C GLN A 433 -23.22 3.08 -20.38
N LYS A 434 -23.88 4.13 -20.85
CA LYS A 434 -23.23 5.24 -21.56
C LYS A 434 -22.38 6.05 -20.59
N PHE A 435 -21.10 6.15 -20.93
CA PHE A 435 -20.18 7.03 -20.22
C PHE A 435 -20.34 8.46 -20.74
N LEU A 436 -20.51 9.41 -19.82
CA LEU A 436 -20.69 10.81 -20.16
C LEU A 436 -19.43 11.63 -19.91
N GLY A 437 -18.52 11.14 -19.08
CA GLY A 437 -17.28 11.82 -18.72
C GLY A 437 -16.69 11.29 -17.42
N GLY A 438 -15.43 11.60 -17.17
CA GLY A 438 -14.76 11.14 -15.96
C GLY A 438 -13.34 11.65 -15.81
N PHE A 439 -12.82 11.44 -14.61
CA PHE A 439 -11.48 11.84 -14.19
C PHE A 439 -10.68 10.65 -13.68
N ALA A 440 -9.37 10.70 -13.84
CA ALA A 440 -8.43 9.80 -13.19
C ALA A 440 -7.71 10.56 -12.07
N PHE A 441 -7.68 9.97 -10.87
CA PHE A 441 -7.03 10.55 -9.71
C PHE A 441 -5.94 9.63 -9.15
N ASN A 442 -4.95 10.20 -8.46
CA ASN A 442 -3.93 9.43 -7.77
C ASN A 442 -4.45 8.94 -6.40
N ARG A 443 -4.58 7.62 -6.26
CA ARG A 443 -5.09 6.94 -5.07
C ARG A 443 -4.28 7.24 -3.80
N LYS A 444 -3.00 7.61 -3.88
CA LYS A 444 -2.17 7.89 -2.68
C LYS A 444 -2.78 8.91 -1.70
N HIS A 445 -3.61 9.81 -2.21
CA HIS A 445 -4.22 10.87 -1.40
C HIS A 445 -5.46 10.38 -0.61
N PHE A 446 -6.00 9.21 -0.95
CA PHE A 446 -7.14 8.56 -0.27
C PHE A 446 -6.66 7.73 0.93
N HIS A 447 -5.78 8.29 1.76
CA HIS A 447 -5.24 7.60 2.95
C HIS A 447 -4.51 6.27 2.68
N THR A 448 -3.87 6.11 1.52
CA THR A 448 -3.08 4.91 1.17
C THR A 448 -1.66 5.26 0.73
N ASN A 449 -0.73 4.33 0.93
CA ASN A 449 0.67 4.48 0.51
C ASN A 449 0.91 4.01 -0.93
N ILE A 450 -0.14 3.71 -1.68
CA ILE A 450 -0.05 3.16 -3.04
C ILE A 450 -0.38 4.24 -4.06
N ASP A 451 0.63 4.63 -4.86
CA ASP A 451 0.41 5.35 -6.12
C ASP A 451 -0.25 4.40 -7.15
N ALA A 452 -1.53 4.66 -7.43
CA ALA A 452 -2.33 3.96 -8.43
C ALA A 452 -3.45 4.86 -8.95
N MET A 453 -4.00 4.52 -10.11
CA MET A 453 -5.13 5.24 -10.68
C MET A 453 -6.43 4.81 -10.00
N ILE A 454 -7.27 5.78 -9.67
CA ILE A 454 -8.69 5.59 -9.36
C ILE A 454 -9.52 6.42 -10.33
N MET A 455 -10.56 5.82 -10.90
CA MET A 455 -11.43 6.49 -11.87
C MET A 455 -12.65 7.05 -11.14
N CYS A 456 -12.99 8.31 -11.37
CA CYS A 456 -14.28 8.91 -11.03
C CYS A 456 -15.07 9.07 -12.33
N ALA A 457 -16.13 8.27 -12.53
CA ALA A 457 -16.85 8.19 -13.79
C ALA A 457 -18.32 8.56 -13.62
N LEU A 458 -18.85 9.34 -14.56
CA LEU A 458 -20.27 9.65 -14.71
C LEU A 458 -20.88 8.75 -15.80
N TRP A 459 -21.87 7.97 -15.40
CA TRP A 459 -22.66 7.08 -16.25
C TRP A 459 -24.12 7.54 -16.29
N SER A 460 -24.80 7.41 -17.43
CA SER A 460 -26.26 7.46 -17.47
C SER A 460 -26.88 6.06 -17.43
N ASN A 461 -28.18 5.97 -17.16
CA ASN A 461 -28.90 4.70 -17.29
C ASN A 461 -29.36 4.41 -18.73
N GLU A 462 -28.47 4.62 -19.70
CA GLU A 462 -28.68 4.27 -21.10
C GLU A 462 -27.69 3.15 -21.44
N GLU A 463 -28.16 2.03 -22.01
CA GLU A 463 -27.24 1.03 -22.54
C GLU A 463 -26.49 1.59 -23.76
N PHE A 464 -25.16 1.49 -23.73
CA PHE A 464 -24.30 1.92 -24.82
C PHE A 464 -23.01 1.11 -24.83
N PHE A 465 -22.77 0.43 -25.95
CA PHE A 465 -21.52 -0.30 -26.13
C PHE A 465 -20.39 0.66 -26.48
N GLN A 466 -19.35 0.67 -25.66
CA GLN A 466 -18.16 1.48 -25.87
C GLN A 466 -16.90 0.67 -25.51
N GLU A 467 -15.88 0.87 -26.33
CA GLU A 467 -14.58 0.17 -26.26
C GLU A 467 -13.49 0.99 -25.57
N CYS A 468 -13.65 2.32 -25.54
CA CYS A 468 -12.67 3.25 -25.01
C CYS A 468 -13.34 4.31 -24.14
N LEU A 469 -12.68 4.69 -23.04
CA LEU A 469 -13.02 5.86 -22.21
C LEU A 469 -11.89 6.88 -22.28
N ALA A 470 -12.24 8.15 -22.46
CA ALA A 470 -11.30 9.26 -22.28
C ALA A 470 -11.44 9.81 -20.86
N LEU A 471 -10.33 9.90 -20.12
CA LEU A 471 -10.26 10.46 -18.77
C LEU A 471 -9.23 11.57 -18.71
N GLU A 472 -9.54 12.67 -18.03
CA GLU A 472 -8.52 13.66 -17.67
C GLU A 472 -7.85 13.25 -16.35
N ALA A 473 -6.52 13.20 -16.34
CA ALA A 473 -5.74 12.82 -15.16
C ALA A 473 -5.38 14.04 -14.32
N TYR A 474 -5.72 13.98 -13.03
CA TYR A 474 -5.42 15.01 -12.04
C TYR A 474 -4.71 14.41 -10.81
N ASN A 475 -3.73 15.13 -10.29
CA ASN A 475 -2.98 14.80 -9.10
C ASN A 475 -2.99 15.97 -8.11
N ILE A 476 -2.56 15.74 -6.87
CA ILE A 476 -2.43 16.78 -5.84
C ILE A 476 -0.93 17.04 -5.59
N ASP A 477 -0.54 18.32 -5.65
CA ASP A 477 0.83 18.78 -5.42
C ASP A 477 1.20 18.84 -3.92
N LYS A 478 2.46 19.21 -3.63
CA LYS A 478 2.96 19.31 -2.25
C LYS A 478 2.26 20.41 -1.44
N GLN A 479 1.57 21.35 -2.08
CA GLN A 479 0.82 22.44 -1.47
C GLN A 479 -0.67 22.08 -1.30
N GLY A 480 -1.09 20.87 -1.68
CA GLY A 480 -2.49 20.45 -1.60
C GLY A 480 -3.35 20.94 -2.77
N ARG A 481 -2.76 21.43 -3.85
CA ARG A 481 -3.49 21.95 -5.02
C ARG A 481 -3.64 20.88 -6.10
N ILE A 482 -4.79 20.88 -6.77
CA ILE A 482 -5.04 20.00 -7.90
C ILE A 482 -4.24 20.45 -9.14
N ILE A 483 -3.61 19.50 -9.82
CA ILE A 483 -2.83 19.70 -11.05
C ILE A 483 -3.31 18.71 -12.09
N ARG A 484 -3.56 19.18 -13.32
CA ARG A 484 -3.79 18.33 -14.48
C ARG A 484 -2.47 17.81 -15.02
N GLU A 485 -2.34 16.50 -15.22
CA GLU A 485 -1.11 15.87 -15.70
C GLU A 485 -1.24 15.33 -17.14
N ASP A 486 -2.36 14.70 -17.50
CA ASP A 486 -2.46 13.98 -18.78
C ASP A 486 -3.92 13.76 -19.23
N ASN A 487 -4.11 13.23 -20.44
CA ASN A 487 -5.35 12.61 -20.90
C ASN A 487 -5.11 11.12 -21.13
N LEU A 488 -5.92 10.27 -20.49
CA LEU A 488 -5.81 8.83 -20.57
C LEU A 488 -6.91 8.27 -21.47
N ASN A 489 -6.51 7.42 -22.41
CA ASN A 489 -7.42 6.57 -23.16
C ASN A 489 -7.40 5.17 -22.54
N ILE A 490 -8.54 4.73 -22.03
CA ILE A 490 -8.68 3.43 -21.38
C ILE A 490 -9.44 2.50 -22.29
N GLU A 491 -8.81 1.42 -22.74
CA GLU A 491 -9.43 0.44 -23.64
C GLU A 491 -9.85 -0.83 -22.90
N LYS A 492 -10.95 -1.47 -23.32
CA LYS A 492 -11.37 -2.77 -22.78
C LYS A 492 -10.38 -3.88 -23.12
N THR A 493 -10.38 -4.92 -22.27
CA THR A 493 -9.61 -6.15 -22.46
C THR A 493 -10.53 -7.36 -22.41
N TYR A 494 -10.40 -8.30 -23.33
CA TYR A 494 -11.36 -9.41 -23.46
C TYR A 494 -10.80 -10.77 -23.09
N SER A 495 -9.56 -11.04 -23.43
CA SER A 495 -8.96 -12.38 -23.37
C SER A 495 -7.81 -12.47 -22.37
N LYS A 496 -7.67 -13.63 -21.73
CA LYS A 496 -6.64 -13.88 -20.70
C LYS A 496 -5.49 -14.72 -21.24
N TYR A 497 -4.30 -14.51 -20.67
CA TYR A 497 -3.12 -15.34 -20.95
C TYR A 497 -3.37 -16.84 -20.78
N SER A 498 -4.12 -17.25 -19.74
CA SER A 498 -4.43 -18.66 -19.49
C SER A 498 -5.31 -19.30 -20.55
N GLU A 499 -6.06 -18.49 -21.28
CA GLU A 499 -6.95 -18.93 -22.35
C GLU A 499 -6.16 -19.10 -23.65
N CYS A 500 -5.29 -18.13 -23.97
CA CYS A 500 -4.64 -18.03 -25.28
C CYS A 500 -3.19 -18.53 -25.35
N TYR A 501 -2.39 -18.39 -24.29
CA TYR A 501 -0.94 -18.56 -24.36
C TYR A 501 -0.38 -19.74 -23.57
N TYR A 502 -1.06 -20.19 -22.51
CA TYR A 502 -0.59 -21.28 -21.65
C TYR A 502 -0.42 -22.59 -22.44
N ASP A 503 0.74 -23.22 -22.31
CA ASP A 503 0.97 -24.54 -22.90
C ASP A 503 0.24 -25.62 -22.10
N LYS A 504 -0.79 -26.21 -22.72
CA LYS A 504 -1.65 -27.25 -22.12
C LYS A 504 -1.34 -28.64 -22.67
N ARG A 505 -0.27 -28.81 -23.46
CA ARG A 505 0.12 -30.08 -24.07
C ARG A 505 0.52 -31.09 -22.99
N ASN A 506 0.07 -32.33 -23.18
CA ASN A 506 0.57 -33.48 -22.44
C ASN A 506 1.59 -34.22 -23.32
N ASP A 507 2.70 -34.62 -22.73
CA ASP A 507 3.75 -35.40 -23.39
C ASP A 507 3.77 -36.81 -22.78
N SER A 508 3.92 -37.85 -23.60
CA SER A 508 3.92 -39.24 -23.13
C SER A 508 5.10 -39.57 -22.21
N ASN A 509 6.18 -38.77 -22.26
CA ASN A 509 7.34 -38.89 -21.40
C ASN A 509 7.23 -38.05 -20.12
N ASP A 510 6.12 -37.35 -19.89
CA ASP A 510 5.89 -36.63 -18.63
C ASP A 510 5.77 -37.64 -17.47
N ARG A 511 6.70 -37.54 -16.52
CA ARG A 511 6.67 -38.31 -15.26
C ARG A 511 6.14 -37.47 -14.12
N PHE A 512 5.57 -38.11 -13.11
CA PHE A 512 4.96 -37.44 -11.95
C PHE A 512 5.74 -37.60 -10.64
N ASP A 513 7.06 -37.75 -10.75
CA ASP A 513 8.00 -37.97 -9.66
C ASP A 513 9.09 -36.89 -9.60
N GLY A 514 8.77 -35.67 -10.07
CA GLY A 514 9.63 -34.49 -9.95
C GLY A 514 9.46 -33.74 -8.63
N ILE A 515 9.88 -32.48 -8.60
CA ILE A 515 9.77 -31.60 -7.43
C ILE A 515 8.74 -30.48 -7.61
N HIS A 516 8.50 -29.73 -6.53
CA HIS A 516 7.78 -28.46 -6.52
C HIS A 516 8.69 -27.31 -6.09
N THR A 517 8.28 -26.09 -6.38
CA THR A 517 8.98 -24.89 -5.91
C THR A 517 8.06 -23.94 -5.16
N GLY A 518 8.64 -23.28 -4.15
CA GLY A 518 8.15 -22.05 -3.56
C GLY A 518 8.42 -20.84 -4.46
N LEU A 519 7.94 -19.66 -4.03
CA LEU A 519 8.21 -18.41 -4.75
C LEU A 519 9.69 -18.05 -4.80
N ASN A 520 10.49 -18.52 -3.84
CA ASN A 520 11.92 -18.29 -3.78
C ASN A 520 12.72 -19.20 -4.73
N GLY A 521 12.08 -20.10 -5.50
CA GLY A 521 12.77 -21.01 -6.40
C GLY A 521 13.34 -22.27 -5.74
N LEU A 522 13.16 -22.45 -4.43
CA LEU A 522 13.55 -23.65 -3.67
C LEU A 522 12.34 -24.55 -3.39
N GLU A 523 12.57 -25.79 -2.95
CA GLU A 523 11.47 -26.68 -2.55
C GLU A 523 10.72 -26.13 -1.33
N PRO A 524 9.37 -26.16 -1.34
CA PRO A 524 8.57 -25.62 -0.26
C PRO A 524 8.51 -26.57 0.94
N GLU A 525 8.71 -26.06 2.16
CA GLU A 525 8.51 -26.82 3.38
C GLU A 525 7.09 -26.62 3.94
N GLY A 526 6.39 -27.72 4.28
CA GLY A 526 5.10 -27.68 4.98
C GLY A 526 3.91 -27.10 4.20
N GLN A 527 4.03 -26.88 2.88
CA GLN A 527 2.97 -26.24 2.08
C GLN A 527 2.03 -27.25 1.41
N LYS A 528 0.75 -26.88 1.29
CA LYS A 528 -0.23 -27.69 0.56
C LYS A 528 0.03 -27.66 -0.94
N LEU A 529 0.37 -28.81 -1.51
CA LEU A 529 0.60 -28.99 -2.94
C LEU A 529 -0.73 -29.02 -3.70
N ARG A 530 -0.89 -28.16 -4.72
CA ARG A 530 -2.10 -28.05 -5.56
C ARG A 530 -1.95 -28.64 -6.96
N ILE A 531 -0.72 -28.94 -7.37
CA ILE A 531 -0.42 -29.55 -8.67
C ILE A 531 0.39 -30.83 -8.45
N LYS A 532 0.31 -31.80 -9.37
CA LYS A 532 1.20 -32.96 -9.34
C LYS A 532 2.61 -32.53 -9.73
N PRO A 533 3.67 -32.98 -9.02
CA PRO A 533 5.03 -32.70 -9.46
C PRO A 533 5.22 -33.34 -10.83
N ARG A 534 5.94 -32.67 -11.73
CA ARG A 534 6.12 -33.15 -13.10
C ARG A 534 7.58 -32.99 -13.51
N TYR A 535 8.11 -34.03 -14.14
CA TYR A 535 9.44 -34.04 -14.72
C TYR A 535 9.41 -34.55 -16.16
N ASN A 536 10.13 -33.88 -17.04
CA ASN A 536 10.45 -34.31 -18.39
C ASN A 536 11.75 -33.60 -18.81
N LYS A 537 12.59 -34.23 -19.62
CA LYS A 537 13.82 -33.61 -20.13
C LYS A 537 13.56 -32.34 -20.94
N ASN A 538 12.39 -32.23 -21.59
CA ASN A 538 12.02 -31.02 -22.32
C ASN A 538 11.36 -29.95 -21.44
N ILE A 539 11.06 -30.21 -20.16
CA ILE A 539 10.56 -29.19 -19.23
C ILE A 539 11.74 -28.44 -18.65
N ILE A 540 11.79 -27.14 -18.92
CA ILE A 540 12.90 -26.26 -18.50
C ILE A 540 12.52 -25.32 -17.37
N GLY A 541 11.23 -25.26 -17.03
CA GLY A 541 10.71 -24.40 -15.98
C GLY A 541 9.20 -24.38 -15.88
N TYR A 542 8.69 -23.44 -15.09
CA TYR A 542 7.28 -23.20 -14.85
C TYR A 542 7.02 -21.69 -14.78
N LEU A 543 6.11 -21.21 -15.62
CA LEU A 543 5.79 -19.78 -15.73
C LEU A 543 4.39 -19.53 -15.15
N VAL A 544 4.31 -18.58 -14.23
CA VAL A 544 3.07 -18.02 -13.69
C VAL A 544 2.97 -16.56 -14.11
N ALA A 545 1.86 -16.20 -14.73
CA ALA A 545 1.48 -14.82 -15.05
C ALA A 545 -0.04 -14.71 -14.88
N ASP A 546 -0.53 -15.00 -13.68
CA ASP A 546 -1.97 -15.01 -13.38
C ASP A 546 -2.48 -13.60 -13.05
N SER A 547 -3.80 -13.41 -13.05
CA SER A 547 -4.50 -12.11 -12.95
C SER A 547 -4.34 -11.18 -14.17
N VAL A 548 -5.31 -10.28 -14.35
CA VAL A 548 -5.27 -9.22 -15.39
C VAL A 548 -4.58 -7.95 -14.88
N GLY A 549 -4.72 -7.64 -13.60
CA GLY A 549 -4.10 -6.46 -12.98
C GLY A 549 -2.67 -6.69 -12.48
N PHE A 550 -2.13 -5.64 -11.85
CA PHE A 550 -0.81 -5.64 -11.21
C PHE A 550 -0.89 -5.53 -9.69
N ASP A 551 -1.97 -6.05 -9.09
CA ASP A 551 -2.07 -6.16 -7.64
C ASP A 551 -1.15 -7.29 -7.16
N ASN A 552 -0.15 -6.94 -6.33
CA ASN A 552 0.89 -7.86 -5.85
C ASN A 552 1.61 -8.62 -6.99
N PRO A 553 2.26 -7.90 -7.93
CA PRO A 553 2.77 -8.49 -9.17
C PRO A 553 3.84 -9.56 -8.90
N ASP A 554 4.68 -9.38 -7.88
CA ASP A 554 5.74 -10.32 -7.50
C ASP A 554 5.20 -11.65 -6.91
N ALA A 555 3.94 -11.69 -6.47
CA ALA A 555 3.31 -12.91 -5.99
C ALA A 555 2.46 -13.61 -7.05
N LYS A 556 1.99 -12.85 -8.04
CA LYS A 556 1.10 -13.25 -9.14
C LYS A 556 1.87 -13.55 -10.44
N SER A 557 3.17 -13.29 -10.44
CA SER A 557 4.05 -13.76 -11.49
C SER A 557 5.33 -14.34 -10.93
N SER A 558 5.77 -15.45 -11.53
CA SER A 558 7.01 -16.13 -11.17
C SER A 558 7.49 -16.98 -12.32
N LEU A 559 8.80 -17.08 -12.46
CA LEU A 559 9.46 -18.00 -13.37
C LEU A 559 10.36 -18.91 -12.53
N LEU A 560 10.10 -20.22 -12.56
CA LEU A 560 10.62 -21.20 -11.59
C LEU A 560 11.17 -22.43 -12.31
N ILE A 561 12.10 -23.16 -11.68
CA ILE A 561 12.75 -24.32 -12.31
C ILE A 561 11.81 -25.55 -12.40
N ALA A 562 10.80 -25.61 -11.53
CA ALA A 562 9.79 -26.66 -11.50
C ALA A 562 8.43 -26.10 -11.06
N GLY A 563 7.40 -26.94 -11.08
CA GLY A 563 6.01 -26.54 -10.80
C GLY A 563 5.84 -25.81 -9.47
N ARG A 564 5.20 -24.63 -9.48
CA ARG A 564 4.90 -23.88 -8.26
C ARG A 564 3.91 -24.66 -7.40
N TYR A 565 4.19 -24.79 -6.11
CA TYR A 565 3.39 -25.60 -5.18
C TYR A 565 1.87 -25.30 -5.21
N ASN A 566 1.48 -24.04 -5.44
CA ASN A 566 0.08 -23.61 -5.49
C ASN A 566 -0.50 -23.46 -6.92
N GLY A 567 0.26 -23.81 -7.98
CA GLY A 567 -0.18 -23.85 -9.38
C GLY A 567 -0.31 -22.48 -10.06
N ASN A 568 -1.41 -22.30 -10.80
CA ASN A 568 -1.81 -21.10 -11.57
C ASN A 568 -0.95 -20.74 -12.80
N GLY A 569 0.05 -21.57 -13.13
CA GLY A 569 0.90 -21.42 -14.32
C GLY A 569 0.87 -22.64 -15.24
N PHE A 570 1.89 -22.75 -16.08
CA PHE A 570 2.10 -23.86 -17.01
C PHE A 570 3.59 -24.20 -17.10
N PHE A 571 3.89 -25.44 -17.52
CA PHE A 571 5.27 -25.89 -17.70
C PHE A 571 5.84 -25.31 -18.99
N LEU A 572 7.02 -24.70 -18.90
CA LEU A 572 7.78 -24.23 -20.05
C LEU A 572 8.53 -25.39 -20.67
N ARG A 573 8.45 -25.51 -22.01
CA ARG A 573 9.15 -26.55 -22.75
C ARG A 573 10.22 -25.98 -23.67
N SER A 574 11.30 -26.73 -23.85
CA SER A 574 12.47 -26.31 -24.64
C SER A 574 12.17 -26.01 -26.11
N ASP A 575 11.09 -26.54 -26.66
CA ASP A 575 10.68 -26.36 -28.06
C ASP A 575 9.94 -25.05 -28.33
N ASN A 576 9.30 -24.43 -27.32
CA ASN A 576 8.46 -23.24 -27.52
C ASN A 576 8.63 -22.14 -26.46
N PHE A 577 9.60 -22.25 -25.55
CA PHE A 577 9.74 -21.32 -24.42
C PHE A 577 9.83 -19.85 -24.83
N LEU A 578 10.51 -19.53 -25.95
CA LEU A 578 10.66 -18.16 -26.45
C LEU A 578 9.31 -17.45 -26.64
N GLU A 579 8.32 -18.16 -27.18
CA GLU A 579 6.97 -17.63 -27.42
C GLU A 579 6.20 -17.35 -26.11
N LYS A 580 6.69 -17.88 -24.99
CA LYS A 580 6.03 -17.80 -23.68
C LYS A 580 6.63 -16.73 -22.78
N LEU A 581 7.89 -16.37 -22.99
CA LEU A 581 8.58 -15.34 -22.19
C LEU A 581 7.94 -13.94 -22.23
N PRO A 582 7.24 -13.50 -23.31
CA PRO A 582 6.53 -12.22 -23.30
C PRO A 582 5.54 -12.07 -22.12
N MET A 583 4.89 -13.15 -21.68
CA MET A 583 3.99 -13.11 -20.51
C MET A 583 4.73 -12.77 -19.21
N PHE A 584 5.95 -13.28 -19.03
CA PHE A 584 6.80 -12.93 -17.88
C PHE A 584 7.29 -11.49 -18.00
N ALA A 585 7.72 -11.05 -19.19
CA ALA A 585 8.13 -9.66 -19.40
C ALA A 585 6.99 -8.66 -19.13
N ALA A 586 5.77 -8.97 -19.56
CA ALA A 586 4.59 -8.15 -19.29
C ALA A 586 4.31 -7.99 -17.79
N SER A 587 4.52 -9.03 -16.99
CA SER A 587 4.25 -8.98 -15.55
C SER A 587 5.17 -8.02 -14.79
N ARG A 588 6.32 -7.65 -15.38
CA ARG A 588 7.30 -6.71 -14.80
C ARG A 588 6.97 -5.24 -15.04
N TYR A 589 5.94 -4.93 -15.83
CA TYR A 589 5.66 -3.56 -16.29
C TYR A 589 5.63 -2.53 -15.15
N ILE A 590 4.81 -2.79 -14.12
CA ILE A 590 4.64 -1.85 -13.01
C ILE A 590 5.87 -1.73 -12.09
N THR A 591 6.82 -2.67 -12.18
CA THR A 591 8.08 -2.58 -11.44
C THR A 591 8.93 -1.44 -12.00
N TYR A 592 8.95 -1.31 -13.33
CA TYR A 592 9.77 -0.35 -14.06
C TYR A 592 9.02 0.95 -14.40
N ASN A 593 7.70 0.87 -14.55
CA ASN A 593 6.79 1.98 -14.84
C ASN A 593 5.85 2.22 -13.65
N ARG A 594 6.31 3.07 -12.71
CA ARG A 594 5.64 3.33 -11.42
C ARG A 594 4.82 4.60 -11.37
N HIS A 595 4.64 5.29 -12.50
CA HIS A 595 3.77 6.45 -12.53
C HIS A 595 2.35 6.04 -12.13
N TRP A 596 1.66 6.86 -11.34
CA TRP A 596 0.39 6.47 -10.72
C TRP A 596 -0.71 6.18 -11.74
N THR A 597 -0.65 6.80 -12.93
CA THR A 597 -1.57 6.55 -14.06
C THR A 597 -1.41 5.17 -14.70
N GLN A 598 -0.36 4.43 -14.36
CA GLN A 598 -0.07 3.12 -14.94
C GLN A 598 -0.75 2.02 -14.14
N ARG A 599 -0.60 2.02 -12.82
CA ARG A 599 -1.13 0.97 -11.94
C ARG A 599 -2.65 1.09 -11.88
N ALA A 600 -3.33 -0.04 -12.00
CA ALA A 600 -4.79 -0.18 -12.15
C ALA A 600 -5.38 0.27 -13.49
N ASN A 601 -4.63 0.99 -14.33
CA ASN A 601 -4.99 1.30 -15.71
C ASN A 601 -4.53 0.20 -16.68
N ILE A 602 -3.20 0.06 -16.84
CA ILE A 602 -2.60 -0.93 -17.73
C ILE A 602 -2.82 -2.31 -17.16
N MET A 603 -3.29 -3.23 -18.01
CA MET A 603 -3.60 -4.61 -17.64
C MET A 603 -2.92 -5.58 -18.61
N LYS A 604 -2.71 -6.81 -18.14
CA LYS A 604 -2.31 -7.93 -18.98
C LYS A 604 -3.51 -8.38 -19.81
N SER A 605 -3.34 -8.41 -21.13
CA SER A 605 -4.36 -8.82 -22.10
C SER A 605 -3.80 -9.85 -23.08
N ALA A 606 -4.65 -10.74 -23.61
CA ALA A 606 -4.28 -11.63 -24.72
C ALA A 606 -4.93 -11.21 -26.04
N ASP A 607 -5.49 -10.00 -26.14
CA ASP A 607 -6.31 -9.60 -27.29
C ASP A 607 -5.52 -9.59 -28.61
N GLY A 608 -4.21 -9.37 -28.55
CA GLY A 608 -3.30 -9.43 -29.69
C GLY A 608 -2.79 -10.84 -30.04
N ALA A 609 -3.30 -11.90 -29.41
CA ALA A 609 -2.76 -13.26 -29.55
C ALA A 609 -2.73 -13.77 -31.00
N GLU A 610 -3.76 -13.48 -31.80
CA GLU A 610 -3.78 -13.89 -33.20
C GLU A 610 -2.66 -13.21 -34.00
N ARG A 611 -2.48 -11.89 -33.81
CA ARG A 611 -1.42 -11.10 -34.43
C ARG A 611 -0.04 -11.60 -34.02
N PHE A 612 0.15 -11.88 -32.73
CA PHE A 612 1.38 -12.45 -32.19
C PHE A 612 1.69 -13.83 -32.80
N ASN A 613 0.74 -14.77 -32.77
CA ASN A 613 0.94 -16.12 -33.29
C ASN A 613 1.28 -16.13 -34.78
N LYS A 614 0.64 -15.24 -35.57
CA LYS A 614 0.96 -15.05 -36.99
C LYS A 614 2.38 -14.51 -37.20
N ALA A 615 2.83 -13.57 -36.37
CA ALA A 615 4.18 -13.03 -36.42
C ALA A 615 5.25 -14.09 -36.04
N VAL A 616 4.97 -14.92 -35.03
CA VAL A 616 5.79 -16.08 -34.65
C VAL A 616 5.91 -17.06 -35.81
N SER A 617 4.78 -17.50 -36.38
CA SER A 617 4.77 -18.50 -37.46
C SER A 617 5.44 -18.02 -38.75
N SER A 618 5.54 -16.71 -38.95
CA SER A 618 6.25 -16.09 -40.09
C SER A 618 7.70 -15.68 -39.77
N ASN A 619 8.21 -16.03 -38.58
CA ASN A 619 9.54 -15.70 -38.08
C ASN A 619 9.88 -14.19 -38.12
N LYS A 620 8.87 -13.31 -38.06
CA LYS A 620 9.06 -11.85 -38.19
C LYS A 620 9.61 -11.20 -36.93
N ILE A 621 9.37 -11.81 -35.78
CA ILE A 621 9.68 -11.25 -34.45
C ILE A 621 10.75 -12.05 -33.70
N GLU A 622 11.54 -12.85 -34.42
CA GLU A 622 12.59 -13.68 -33.80
C GLU A 622 13.55 -12.82 -32.96
N GLN A 623 13.97 -11.67 -33.49
CA GLN A 623 14.88 -10.77 -32.77
C GLN A 623 14.23 -10.17 -31.52
N ASP A 624 12.95 -9.81 -31.57
CA ASP A 624 12.24 -9.29 -30.40
C ASP A 624 12.10 -10.36 -29.30
N LEU A 625 11.82 -11.61 -29.68
CA LEU A 625 11.81 -12.73 -28.74
C LEU A 625 13.18 -13.00 -28.12
N LEU A 626 14.27 -12.86 -28.89
CA LEU A 626 15.63 -12.97 -28.37
C LEU A 626 15.98 -11.80 -27.44
N LYS A 627 15.51 -10.58 -27.72
CA LYS A 627 15.64 -9.44 -26.81
C LYS A 627 14.90 -9.69 -25.49
N ILE A 628 13.69 -10.26 -25.56
CA ILE A 628 12.91 -10.66 -24.37
C ILE A 628 13.62 -11.78 -23.59
N LEU A 629 14.26 -12.73 -24.28
CA LEU A 629 15.09 -13.76 -23.65
C LEU A 629 16.25 -13.12 -22.89
N LEU A 630 17.01 -12.21 -23.51
CA LEU A 630 18.10 -11.50 -22.84
C LEU A 630 17.61 -10.79 -21.57
N PHE A 631 16.52 -10.02 -21.68
CA PHE A 631 15.87 -9.39 -20.53
C PHE A 631 15.52 -10.42 -19.45
N THR A 632 14.89 -11.53 -19.81
CA THR A 632 14.44 -12.58 -18.89
C THR A 632 15.60 -13.22 -18.13
N THR A 633 16.74 -13.45 -18.78
CA THR A 633 17.93 -14.02 -18.12
C THR A 633 18.57 -13.08 -17.08
N LEU A 634 18.40 -11.76 -17.27
CA LEU A 634 18.98 -10.72 -16.43
C LEU A 634 18.01 -10.14 -15.39
N GLU A 635 16.71 -10.43 -15.53
CA GLU A 635 15.65 -9.93 -14.64
C GLU A 635 15.81 -10.48 -13.22
N THR A 636 15.87 -9.58 -12.24
CA THR A 636 16.10 -9.94 -10.83
C THR A 636 14.95 -10.72 -10.16
N GLN A 637 13.77 -10.77 -10.77
CA GLN A 637 12.64 -11.61 -10.32
C GLN A 637 12.46 -12.89 -11.14
N ASN A 638 13.43 -13.23 -11.98
CA ASN A 638 13.50 -14.56 -12.55
C ASN A 638 14.02 -15.54 -11.47
N HIS A 639 13.09 -16.21 -10.79
CA HIS A 639 13.39 -17.11 -9.67
C HIS A 639 13.90 -18.50 -10.07
N MET A 640 14.17 -18.75 -11.37
CA MET A 640 14.86 -19.96 -11.77
C MET A 640 16.27 -19.98 -11.23
N ARG A 641 16.61 -21.08 -10.58
CA ARG A 641 17.93 -21.35 -10.00
C ARG A 641 18.29 -22.80 -10.24
N SER A 642 19.58 -23.07 -10.35
CA SER A 642 20.08 -24.44 -10.43
C SER A 642 20.07 -25.06 -9.03
N LEU A 643 19.53 -26.27 -8.88
CA LEU A 643 19.45 -26.96 -7.59
C LEU A 643 19.46 -28.47 -7.73
N TYR A 644 19.80 -29.17 -6.63
CA TYR A 644 19.59 -30.60 -6.49
C TYR A 644 18.25 -30.83 -5.79
N GLY A 645 17.34 -31.53 -6.44
CA GLY A 645 16.02 -31.84 -5.90
C GLY A 645 16.09 -32.97 -4.87
N SER A 646 15.08 -33.02 -4.01
CA SER A 646 14.81 -34.09 -3.05
C SER A 646 14.58 -35.45 -3.73
N ASP A 647 14.26 -35.45 -5.03
CA ASP A 647 14.16 -36.61 -5.90
C ASP A 647 15.53 -37.14 -6.40
N GLY A 648 16.63 -36.53 -5.96
CA GLY A 648 18.01 -36.90 -6.33
C GLY A 648 18.46 -36.39 -7.71
N ARG A 649 17.65 -35.59 -8.41
CA ARG A 649 17.99 -35.06 -9.75
C ARG A 649 18.64 -33.69 -9.63
N PHE A 650 19.56 -33.41 -10.56
CA PHE A 650 20.06 -32.06 -10.77
C PHE A 650 19.17 -31.30 -11.75
N TYR A 651 18.60 -30.19 -11.30
CA TYR A 651 17.80 -29.28 -12.11
C TYR A 651 18.68 -28.10 -12.51
N ARG A 652 19.17 -28.12 -13.74
CA ARG A 652 20.01 -27.05 -14.30
C ARG A 652 19.13 -25.92 -14.83
N ASN A 653 19.47 -24.68 -14.51
CA ASN A 653 18.80 -23.52 -15.08
C ASN A 653 19.23 -23.30 -16.55
N GLU A 654 18.37 -23.71 -17.49
CA GLU A 654 18.59 -23.54 -18.93
C GLU A 654 18.33 -22.11 -19.43
N LEU A 655 17.80 -21.23 -18.58
CA LEU A 655 17.55 -19.82 -18.86
C LEU A 655 18.52 -18.91 -18.07
N SER A 656 19.81 -19.25 -18.13
CA SER A 656 20.91 -18.47 -17.57
C SER A 656 21.98 -18.17 -18.63
N LEU A 657 22.68 -17.04 -18.47
CA LEU A 657 23.87 -16.69 -19.25
C LEU A 657 25.18 -17.26 -18.67
N ASP A 658 25.12 -17.95 -17.53
CA ASP A 658 26.27 -18.67 -16.99
C ASP A 658 26.52 -19.93 -17.83
N ASN A 659 27.63 -19.94 -18.58
CA ASN A 659 28.04 -21.07 -19.40
C ASN A 659 29.22 -21.86 -18.81
N SER A 660 29.53 -21.68 -17.52
CA SER A 660 30.63 -22.39 -16.86
C SER A 660 30.48 -23.91 -16.87
N ASN A 661 29.25 -24.41 -17.01
CA ASN A 661 28.93 -25.84 -17.10
C ASN A 661 28.46 -26.25 -18.51
N GLY A 662 28.97 -25.56 -19.53
CA GLY A 662 28.56 -25.73 -20.94
C GLY A 662 27.46 -24.75 -21.33
N ASP A 663 27.06 -24.81 -22.61
CA ASP A 663 26.01 -23.94 -23.11
C ASP A 663 24.64 -24.24 -22.47
N THR A 664 23.86 -23.20 -22.24
CA THR A 664 22.45 -23.28 -21.83
C THR A 664 21.57 -23.05 -23.04
N LEU A 665 20.29 -23.40 -22.97
CA LEU A 665 19.33 -23.01 -24.02
C LEU A 665 19.32 -21.49 -24.27
N ALA A 666 19.49 -20.68 -23.23
CA ALA A 666 19.59 -19.23 -23.38
C ALA A 666 20.83 -18.81 -24.19
N THR A 667 22.03 -19.31 -23.87
CA THR A 667 23.25 -18.91 -24.60
C THR A 667 23.22 -19.38 -26.05
N VAL A 668 22.71 -20.59 -26.32
CA VAL A 668 22.55 -21.11 -27.69
C VAL A 668 21.62 -20.23 -28.52
N ASN A 669 20.49 -19.80 -27.96
CA ASN A 669 19.54 -18.96 -28.70
C ASN A 669 20.03 -17.52 -28.84
N LEU A 670 20.63 -16.95 -27.80
CA LEU A 670 21.15 -15.58 -27.82
C LEU A 670 22.37 -15.41 -28.73
N ALA A 671 23.04 -16.48 -29.13
CA ALA A 671 24.04 -16.44 -30.20
C ALA A 671 23.45 -15.94 -31.55
N LYS A 672 22.12 -16.04 -31.73
CA LYS A 672 21.39 -15.54 -32.92
C LYS A 672 20.93 -14.08 -32.79
N LEU A 673 21.08 -13.47 -31.61
CA LEU A 673 20.66 -12.11 -31.35
C LEU A 673 21.61 -11.14 -32.06
N LYS A 674 21.06 -10.24 -32.88
CA LYS A 674 21.81 -9.12 -33.45
C LYS A 674 22.04 -8.11 -32.34
N GLN A 675 23.27 -8.03 -31.86
CA GLN A 675 23.64 -7.16 -30.75
C GLN A 675 23.84 -5.72 -31.25
N GLY A 676 23.12 -4.79 -30.63
CA GLY A 676 23.45 -3.37 -30.64
C GLY A 676 24.27 -3.00 -29.39
N SER A 677 24.50 -1.71 -29.19
CA SER A 677 25.27 -1.21 -28.06
C SER A 677 24.66 -1.59 -26.70
N LYS A 678 23.32 -1.55 -26.59
CA LYS A 678 22.63 -1.90 -25.35
C LYS A 678 22.78 -3.37 -25.00
N GLU A 679 22.65 -4.26 -25.97
CA GLU A 679 22.83 -5.71 -25.77
C GLU A 679 24.28 -6.02 -25.39
N THR A 680 25.25 -5.45 -26.10
CA THR A 680 26.68 -5.61 -25.79
C THR A 680 27.00 -5.17 -24.36
N ASP A 681 26.52 -3.98 -23.97
CA ASP A 681 26.67 -3.45 -22.60
C ASP A 681 26.11 -4.38 -21.53
N LEU A 682 24.96 -5.02 -21.79
CA LEU A 682 24.34 -5.97 -20.87
C LEU A 682 25.17 -7.25 -20.73
N PHE A 683 25.68 -7.79 -21.84
CA PHE A 683 26.55 -8.97 -21.81
C PHE A 683 27.86 -8.69 -21.07
N GLU A 684 28.49 -7.54 -21.33
CA GLU A 684 29.70 -7.13 -20.62
C GLU A 684 29.45 -6.95 -19.11
N GLN A 685 28.33 -6.31 -18.75
CA GLN A 685 27.99 -6.09 -17.36
C GLN A 685 27.66 -7.42 -16.64
N TRP A 686 26.99 -8.35 -17.31
CA TRP A 686 26.80 -9.71 -16.82
C TRP A 686 28.14 -10.43 -16.61
N GLY A 687 29.08 -10.32 -17.56
CA GLY A 687 30.41 -10.90 -17.45
C GLY A 687 31.15 -10.44 -16.18
N LYS A 688 31.03 -9.16 -15.83
CA LYS A 688 31.57 -8.60 -14.57
C LYS A 688 30.88 -9.19 -13.35
N VAL A 689 29.55 -9.28 -13.34
CA VAL A 689 28.79 -9.91 -12.26
C VAL A 689 29.23 -11.36 -12.04
N LEU A 690 29.32 -12.15 -13.11
CA LEU A 690 29.69 -13.56 -13.01
C LEU A 690 31.15 -13.75 -12.55
N THR A 691 32.06 -12.90 -13.02
CA THR A 691 33.47 -12.90 -12.56
C THR A 691 33.57 -12.63 -11.07
N GLU A 692 32.86 -11.62 -10.54
CA GLU A 692 32.88 -11.34 -9.10
C GLU A 692 32.13 -12.40 -8.29
N ALA A 693 31.03 -12.93 -8.80
CA ALA A 693 30.28 -14.01 -8.15
C ALA A 693 31.16 -15.25 -7.91
N LYS A 694 32.04 -15.58 -8.86
CA LYS A 694 33.00 -16.70 -8.76
C LYS A 694 34.05 -16.53 -7.65
N LYS A 695 34.30 -15.30 -7.19
CA LYS A 695 35.23 -15.02 -6.08
C LYS A 695 34.58 -15.17 -4.71
N THR A 696 33.25 -15.32 -4.64
CA THR A 696 32.54 -15.43 -3.37
C THR A 696 32.79 -16.79 -2.72
N LYS A 697 32.79 -16.83 -1.37
CA LYS A 697 33.07 -18.04 -0.59
C LYS A 697 32.05 -19.15 -0.84
N ASN A 698 30.78 -18.77 -1.07
CA ASN A 698 29.68 -19.70 -1.24
C ASN A 698 29.46 -20.15 -2.69
N TYR A 699 30.31 -19.70 -3.63
CA TYR A 699 30.19 -20.08 -5.02
C TYR A 699 30.40 -21.60 -5.20
N ASN A 700 29.44 -22.25 -5.87
CA ASN A 700 29.51 -23.66 -6.21
C ASN A 700 29.65 -23.83 -7.72
N SER A 701 30.84 -24.25 -8.17
CA SER A 701 31.15 -24.42 -9.60
C SER A 701 30.25 -25.42 -10.34
N LYS A 702 29.55 -26.31 -9.63
CA LYS A 702 28.61 -27.27 -10.23
C LYS A 702 27.26 -26.65 -10.60
N LEU A 703 26.94 -25.46 -10.08
CA LEU A 703 25.68 -24.79 -10.34
C LEU A 703 25.81 -23.86 -11.55
N THR A 704 24.68 -23.66 -12.24
CA THR A 704 24.55 -22.65 -13.31
C THR A 704 23.73 -21.49 -12.75
N TYR A 705 24.39 -20.39 -12.40
CA TYR A 705 23.81 -19.31 -11.60
C TYR A 705 22.97 -18.33 -12.44
N SER A 706 21.80 -17.94 -11.96
CA SER A 706 21.04 -16.78 -12.46
C SER A 706 21.36 -15.52 -11.66
N VAL A 707 20.99 -14.34 -12.17
CA VAL A 707 21.09 -13.07 -11.42
C VAL A 707 20.40 -13.19 -10.06
N TYR A 708 19.18 -13.75 -10.02
CA TYR A 708 18.45 -13.93 -8.77
C TYR A 708 19.17 -14.87 -7.80
N GLN A 709 19.70 -16.00 -8.29
CA GLN A 709 20.45 -16.94 -7.45
C GLN A 709 21.73 -16.31 -6.89
N ILE A 710 22.44 -15.48 -7.68
CA ILE A 710 23.61 -14.73 -7.21
C ILE A 710 23.21 -13.73 -6.12
N ILE A 711 22.11 -12.98 -6.31
CA ILE A 711 21.61 -12.02 -5.32
C ILE A 711 21.28 -12.72 -4.00
N ASP A 712 20.61 -13.88 -4.07
CA ASP A 712 20.11 -14.60 -2.89
C ASP A 712 21.21 -15.38 -2.15
N GLU A 713 22.10 -16.06 -2.88
CA GLU A 713 23.05 -17.02 -2.30
C GLU A 713 24.47 -16.47 -2.15
N LEU A 714 24.88 -15.51 -3.00
CA LEU A 714 26.28 -15.07 -3.09
C LEU A 714 26.48 -13.60 -2.68
N ASN A 715 25.52 -12.71 -2.93
CA ASN A 715 25.60 -11.29 -2.57
C ASN A 715 25.28 -11.05 -1.08
N THR A 716 26.03 -11.73 -0.20
CA THR A 716 25.83 -11.71 1.24
C THR A 716 26.18 -10.35 1.85
N SER A 717 25.46 -9.97 2.89
CA SER A 717 25.66 -8.72 3.62
C SER A 717 25.41 -8.90 5.11
N GLU A 718 26.03 -8.06 5.91
CA GLU A 718 25.83 -7.97 7.35
C GLU A 718 25.28 -6.58 7.69
N LYS A 719 24.68 -6.46 8.86
CA LYS A 719 24.29 -5.16 9.42
C LYS A 719 25.41 -4.67 10.31
N ASP A 720 25.84 -3.44 10.13
CA ASP A 720 26.72 -2.79 11.10
C ASP A 720 25.94 -2.37 12.36
N GLU A 721 26.68 -1.81 13.31
CA GLU A 721 26.16 -1.26 14.57
C GLU A 721 25.11 -0.15 14.40
N ASN A 722 24.95 0.40 13.18
CA ASN A 722 23.96 1.44 12.85
C ASN A 722 22.80 0.87 12.00
N ASP A 723 22.63 -0.45 11.95
CA ASP A 723 21.69 -1.17 11.07
C ASP A 723 21.86 -0.84 9.57
N LYS A 724 23.04 -0.36 9.18
CA LYS A 724 23.39 -0.14 7.79
C LYS A 724 23.93 -1.42 7.19
N THR A 725 23.44 -1.74 6.00
CA THR A 725 23.85 -2.94 5.27
C THR A 725 25.27 -2.77 4.71
N ILE A 726 26.20 -3.59 5.19
CA ILE A 726 27.56 -3.73 4.66
C ILE A 726 27.63 -5.01 3.85
N TYR A 727 27.99 -4.90 2.57
CA TYR A 727 28.12 -6.06 1.68
C TYR A 727 29.51 -6.68 1.81
N ASN A 728 29.55 -8.00 1.96
CA ASN A 728 30.81 -8.77 2.02
C ASN A 728 31.58 -8.72 0.70
N TYR A 729 30.86 -8.48 -0.40
CA TYR A 729 31.41 -8.35 -1.76
C TYR A 729 30.92 -7.05 -2.42
N PRO A 730 31.49 -5.88 -2.06
CA PRO A 730 31.02 -4.59 -2.56
C PRO A 730 31.07 -4.45 -4.08
N GLU A 731 32.08 -5.02 -4.75
CA GLU A 731 32.21 -5.02 -6.21
C GLU A 731 31.08 -5.80 -6.89
N LEU A 732 30.79 -7.00 -6.40
CA LEU A 732 29.65 -7.81 -6.87
C LEU A 732 28.33 -7.03 -6.73
N ASN A 733 28.09 -6.45 -5.55
CA ASN A 733 26.89 -5.66 -5.30
C ASN A 733 26.81 -4.44 -6.23
N GLY A 734 27.93 -3.72 -6.42
CA GLY A 734 28.01 -2.59 -7.34
C GLY A 734 27.67 -2.97 -8.79
N HIS A 735 28.20 -4.11 -9.26
CA HIS A 735 27.90 -4.63 -10.59
C HIS A 735 26.46 -5.10 -10.75
N LEU A 736 25.86 -5.73 -9.73
CA LEU A 736 24.44 -6.11 -9.72
C LEU A 736 23.52 -4.87 -9.78
N ASN A 737 23.82 -3.82 -9.02
CA ASN A 737 23.07 -2.56 -9.05
C ASN A 737 23.16 -1.85 -10.41
N THR A 738 24.35 -1.87 -11.02
CA THR A 738 24.57 -1.34 -12.36
C THR A 738 23.77 -2.15 -13.40
N LEU A 739 23.81 -3.48 -13.32
CA LEU A 739 23.05 -4.37 -14.20
C LEU A 739 21.54 -4.10 -14.10
N LYS A 740 21.01 -3.99 -12.88
CA LYS A 740 19.60 -3.68 -12.64
C LYS A 740 19.15 -2.38 -13.29
N THR A 741 20.02 -1.36 -13.29
CA THR A 741 19.74 -0.07 -13.94
C THR A 741 19.70 -0.23 -15.47
N LYS A 742 20.70 -0.88 -16.06
CA LYS A 742 20.74 -1.16 -17.51
C LYS A 742 19.56 -2.03 -17.97
N VAL A 743 19.20 -3.06 -17.21
CA VAL A 743 18.05 -3.94 -17.49
C VAL A 743 16.74 -3.16 -17.50
N LYS A 744 16.56 -2.21 -16.57
CA LYS A 744 15.38 -1.32 -16.56
C LYS A 744 15.30 -0.45 -17.82
N GLU A 745 16.41 0.17 -18.22
CA GLU A 745 16.47 1.01 -19.42
C GLU A 745 16.20 0.20 -20.68
N TYR A 746 16.79 -0.99 -20.77
CA TYR A 746 16.56 -1.94 -21.84
C TYR A 746 15.11 -2.40 -21.90
N TYR A 747 14.51 -2.77 -20.76
CA TYR A 747 13.10 -3.14 -20.67
C TYR A 747 12.18 -2.05 -21.25
N ASN A 748 12.34 -0.81 -20.78
CA ASN A 748 11.48 0.29 -21.19
C ASN A 748 11.64 0.67 -22.67
N SER A 749 12.86 0.56 -23.22
CA SER A 749 13.13 1.01 -24.59
C SER A 749 12.97 -0.09 -25.64
N GLU A 750 13.29 -1.35 -25.31
CA GLU A 750 13.31 -2.46 -26.28
C GLU A 750 12.17 -3.45 -26.08
N ILE A 751 11.64 -3.60 -24.86
CA ILE A 751 10.65 -4.64 -24.54
C ILE A 751 9.23 -4.08 -24.45
N VAL A 752 9.03 -2.96 -23.76
CA VAL A 752 7.71 -2.35 -23.58
C VAL A 752 6.99 -2.06 -24.91
N PRO A 753 7.63 -1.50 -25.95
CA PRO A 753 6.96 -1.27 -27.23
C PRO A 753 6.34 -2.55 -27.83
N PHE A 754 7.09 -3.66 -27.81
CA PHE A 754 6.62 -4.97 -28.26
C PHE A 754 5.40 -5.45 -27.47
N LEU A 755 5.43 -5.27 -26.14
CA LEU A 755 4.35 -5.72 -25.27
C LEU A 755 3.02 -4.99 -25.55
N PHE A 756 3.06 -3.72 -25.93
CA PHE A 756 1.87 -2.97 -26.37
C PHE A 756 1.50 -3.29 -27.82
N GLU A 757 2.46 -3.42 -28.74
CA GLU A 757 2.21 -3.76 -30.14
C GLU A 757 1.42 -5.07 -30.29
N TYR A 758 1.76 -6.08 -29.49
CA TYR A 758 1.07 -7.38 -29.46
C TYR A 758 0.03 -7.49 -28.35
N GLU A 759 -0.33 -6.37 -27.72
CA GLU A 759 -1.36 -6.27 -26.67
C GLU A 759 -1.18 -7.28 -25.52
N PHE A 760 0.06 -7.68 -25.21
CA PHE A 760 0.36 -8.32 -23.93
C PHE A 760 0.03 -7.35 -22.79
N LEU A 761 0.20 -6.05 -23.02
CA LEU A 761 -0.24 -4.96 -22.17
C LEU A 761 -1.26 -4.10 -22.93
N LYS A 762 -2.33 -3.70 -22.26
CA LYS A 762 -3.39 -2.87 -22.82
C LYS A 762 -4.04 -1.97 -21.77
#